data_AF-A0A351UL55-F1
#
_entry.id   AF-A0A351UL55-F1
#
_cell.length_a   1.000
_cell.length_b   1.000
_cell.length_c   1.000
_cell.angle_alpha   90.00
_cell.angle_beta   90.00
_cell.angle_gamma   90.00
#
_symmetry.space_group_name_H-M   'P 1'
#
loop_
_entity.id
_entity.type
_entity.pdbx_description
1 polymer ?
#
loop_
_entity_poly.entity_id
_entity_poly.type
_entity_poly.pdbx_seq_one_letter_code
_entity_poly.pdbx_strand_id
1 'polypeptide(L)'
;MGGPNPIDMIIAGGPMALTAVFVIFALIVVAYNAFVVVGGAQIAVLERRWLGRNMPLGRVVAMPNEVGIQARILPPGLHFLIPFLYRVEKHPMVDIGENEVGLVESIDGVPVEPGKIFGPVTEGHDLFQEGELFLRNNGSKGPQVQILPPGLYRINPYLFKVLKTPLIRIPNNQIGIVVATDGQPIAPGRLLGKKVEGHNNFQNGQGFLEKGGQKGPQIDILLPGSYRVNSKLFNVVLREATVIPTKKVGLVTARDGAPLPMGEYVARSIESTGEFQDSAAFLSNLGQRGPQFDFLKPGTYYINPMMFDVSLDEVLFVQRGEVAVIVSNVGKDPVSVMPKPTSDGTVSPEIVKMGVERYVVEPGYRGIQREVLGPGTYYLNKLAFTPHIIPTTNITIDWAEQKTEGNMPLVFNPLAIVSKDGFEMTVEVKVILRVQPQQAPHMVARIGTIQNLIEAVIHPLVDSSFRNQASSSEAMMFMQDRHEQQRKAEQHVVEELEKYHVECVSVLICQIKLPERLMQTLTNKVVATQQKSMYDAQQEAEGRRREMEKTKAQADLQPSLVKAEIDVQIATQQKQQTITLAEGKGASTKLEQEGIAAGIEAVGRAEGEKIRAIGQATAEAYTKQAQALGQAPLSMIEIMKRVSEGRIKITPDVVVNGGGADGGNNMLSAFIASLMANGMKLVKEDPPAAKK
;
A
#
# COMPACT_ATOMS: atom_id res chain seq x y z
N MET A 1 -7.63 158.85 -3.18
CA MET A 1 -8.10 157.48 -3.49
C MET A 1 -7.22 156.93 -4.59
N GLY A 2 -6.53 155.82 -4.33
CA GLY A 2 -5.64 155.15 -5.28
C GLY A 2 -4.81 154.13 -4.50
N GLY A 3 -5.26 152.87 -4.53
CA GLY A 3 -4.88 151.80 -3.60
C GLY A 3 -3.43 151.30 -3.74
N PRO A 4 -2.97 150.48 -2.76
CA PRO A 4 -1.60 149.97 -2.73
C PRO A 4 -1.34 148.98 -3.88
N ASN A 5 -0.10 149.00 -4.38
CA ASN A 5 0.38 148.21 -5.50
C ASN A 5 0.33 146.70 -5.20
N PRO A 6 -0.03 145.85 -6.17
CA PRO A 6 -0.18 144.39 -5.99
C PRO A 6 1.13 143.63 -5.73
N ILE A 7 2.29 144.30 -5.74
CA ILE A 7 3.62 143.68 -5.56
C ILE A 7 4.00 143.60 -4.06
N ASP A 8 3.58 144.55 -3.23
CA ASP A 8 3.86 144.54 -1.78
C ASP A 8 3.05 143.47 -1.03
N MET A 9 1.97 142.96 -1.64
CA MET A 9 1.18 141.86 -1.07
C MET A 9 1.82 140.47 -1.28
N ILE A 10 2.82 140.36 -2.18
CA ILE A 10 3.47 139.08 -2.51
C ILE A 10 4.70 138.84 -1.62
N ILE A 11 5.39 139.89 -1.16
CA ILE A 11 6.63 139.76 -0.35
C ILE A 11 6.32 139.54 1.15
N ALA A 12 5.20 140.07 1.68
CA ALA A 12 4.77 139.81 3.06
C ALA A 12 4.13 138.42 3.27
N GLY A 13 3.71 137.74 2.20
CA GLY A 13 3.13 136.39 2.21
C GLY A 13 4.13 135.25 1.96
N GLY A 14 5.38 135.57 1.56
CA GLY A 14 6.41 134.60 1.16
C GLY A 14 6.67 133.44 2.13
N PRO A 15 6.91 133.68 3.45
CA PRO A 15 7.13 132.59 4.40
C PRO A 15 5.85 131.81 4.71
N MET A 16 4.69 132.48 4.77
CA MET A 16 3.39 131.83 4.98
C MET A 16 3.01 130.92 3.81
N ALA A 17 3.24 131.36 2.57
CA ALA A 17 3.01 130.57 1.36
C ALA A 17 3.94 129.35 1.28
N LEU A 18 5.22 129.50 1.64
CA LEU A 18 6.18 128.40 1.73
C LEU A 18 5.80 127.38 2.81
N THR A 19 5.36 127.83 3.98
CA THR A 19 4.85 126.92 5.03
C THR A 19 3.57 126.22 4.61
N ALA A 20 2.65 126.90 3.92
CA ALA A 20 1.43 126.30 3.41
C ALA A 20 1.73 125.23 2.34
N VAL A 21 2.65 125.51 1.41
CA VAL A 21 3.10 124.53 0.41
C VAL A 21 3.81 123.34 1.07
N PHE A 22 4.65 123.56 2.09
CA PHE A 22 5.28 122.47 2.83
C PHE A 22 4.27 121.62 3.61
N VAL A 23 3.27 122.25 4.25
CA VAL A 23 2.19 121.54 4.95
C VAL A 23 1.32 120.78 3.96
N ILE A 24 0.97 121.36 2.80
CA ILE A 24 0.24 120.67 1.73
C ILE A 24 1.06 119.51 1.18
N PHE A 25 2.36 119.69 0.95
CA PHE A 25 3.26 118.63 0.49
C PHE A 25 3.38 117.51 1.53
N ALA A 26 3.55 117.85 2.81
CA ALA A 26 3.57 116.89 3.90
C ALA A 26 2.22 116.16 4.02
N LEU A 27 1.09 116.85 3.87
CA LEU A 27 -0.24 116.25 3.84
C LEU A 27 -0.43 115.33 2.63
N ILE A 28 0.07 115.68 1.46
CA ILE A 28 0.05 114.84 0.25
C ILE A 28 0.93 113.61 0.45
N VAL A 29 2.12 113.75 1.02
CA VAL A 29 3.02 112.62 1.32
C VAL A 29 2.39 111.68 2.35
N VAL A 30 1.76 112.24 3.39
CA VAL A 30 1.01 111.46 4.40
C VAL A 30 -0.20 110.77 3.76
N ALA A 31 -0.96 111.46 2.90
CA ALA A 31 -2.12 110.90 2.20
C ALA A 31 -1.72 109.81 1.19
N TYR A 32 -0.62 109.99 0.46
CA TYR A 32 -0.09 109.01 -0.48
C TYR A 32 0.37 107.74 0.25
N ASN A 33 1.11 107.89 1.34
CA ASN A 33 1.53 106.77 2.17
C ASN A 33 0.39 106.13 2.97
N ALA A 34 -0.81 106.74 3.00
CA ALA A 34 -1.95 106.21 3.73
C ALA A 34 -2.69 105.11 2.96
N PHE A 35 -2.53 105.05 1.64
CA PHE A 35 -3.13 104.01 0.82
C PHE A 35 -2.16 102.85 0.64
N VAL A 36 -2.55 101.68 1.13
CA VAL A 36 -1.75 100.45 1.00
C VAL A 36 -2.48 99.46 0.11
N VAL A 37 -1.87 99.12 -1.02
CA VAL A 37 -2.35 98.09 -1.93
C VAL A 37 -1.72 96.74 -1.58
N VAL A 38 -2.55 95.77 -1.23
CA VAL A 38 -2.14 94.39 -0.96
C VAL A 38 -2.39 93.57 -2.22
N GLY A 39 -1.35 92.89 -2.73
CA GLY A 39 -1.44 92.09 -3.95
C GLY A 39 -2.35 90.87 -3.79
N GLY A 40 -2.85 90.32 -4.91
CA GLY A 40 -3.81 89.21 -4.93
C GLY A 40 -3.37 87.93 -4.20
N ALA A 41 -2.07 87.64 -4.18
CA ALA A 41 -1.47 86.48 -3.51
C ALA A 41 -0.74 86.84 -2.19
N GLN A 42 -0.99 88.03 -1.66
CA GLN A 42 -0.34 88.55 -0.46
C GLN A 42 -1.37 88.85 0.63
N ILE A 43 -0.91 88.82 1.87
CA ILE A 43 -1.59 89.36 3.03
C ILE A 43 -0.74 90.49 3.61
N ALA A 44 -1.38 91.43 4.28
CA ALA A 44 -0.68 92.48 5.02
C ALA A 44 -0.87 92.27 6.52
N VAL A 45 0.22 92.12 7.25
CA VAL A 45 0.26 92.14 8.72
C VAL A 45 0.50 93.59 9.16
N LEU A 46 -0.24 94.02 10.19
CA LEU A 46 -0.17 95.37 10.72
C LEU A 46 0.65 95.39 12.01
N GLU A 47 1.53 96.38 12.17
CA GLU A 47 2.19 96.69 13.44
C GLU A 47 1.78 98.10 13.87
N ARG A 48 1.18 98.24 15.06
CA ARG A 48 0.75 99.54 15.61
C ARG A 48 1.84 100.07 16.54
N ARG A 49 2.42 101.24 16.25
CA ARG A 49 3.69 101.68 16.89
C ARG A 49 3.56 102.59 18.11
N TRP A 50 2.60 103.53 18.15
CA TRP A 50 2.65 104.64 19.13
C TRP A 50 1.41 104.87 19.99
N LEU A 51 0.21 104.61 19.47
CA LEU A 51 -1.04 105.02 20.14
C LEU A 51 -1.83 103.77 20.55
N GLY A 52 -2.01 103.46 21.83
CA GLY A 52 -2.79 102.28 22.25
C GLY A 52 -2.48 101.81 23.67
N ARG A 53 -3.15 100.73 24.10
CA ARG A 53 -2.81 100.02 25.35
C ARG A 53 -1.54 99.18 25.14
N ASN A 54 -0.75 98.98 26.19
CA ASN A 54 0.38 98.04 26.12
C ASN A 54 -0.14 96.60 26.13
N MET A 55 0.51 95.70 25.38
CA MET A 55 0.17 94.27 25.38
C MET A 55 0.41 93.63 26.76
N PRO A 56 -0.44 92.69 27.19
CA PRO A 56 -0.20 91.90 28.40
C PRO A 56 1.12 91.11 28.33
N LEU A 57 1.79 90.91 29.47
CA LEU A 57 3.01 90.11 29.56
C LEU A 57 2.76 88.66 29.09
N GLY A 58 3.65 88.15 28.24
CA GLY A 58 3.59 86.78 27.70
C GLY A 58 2.89 86.62 26.35
N ARG A 59 2.19 87.66 25.88
CA ARG A 59 1.55 87.73 24.55
C ARG A 59 2.54 88.29 23.52
N VAL A 60 2.57 87.71 22.32
CA VAL A 60 3.44 88.09 21.19
C VAL A 60 2.68 88.95 20.17
N VAL A 61 1.36 88.77 20.09
CA VAL A 61 0.50 89.41 19.08
C VAL A 61 -0.57 90.27 19.73
N ALA A 62 -0.74 91.50 19.25
CA ALA A 62 -1.64 92.53 19.77
C ALA A 62 -3.10 92.34 19.32
N MET A 63 -4.03 92.62 20.24
CA MET A 63 -5.47 92.76 19.98
C MET A 63 -5.83 94.17 19.46
N PRO A 64 -7.06 94.40 18.96
CA PRO A 64 -7.50 95.73 18.54
C PRO A 64 -7.28 96.77 19.65
N ASN A 65 -6.54 97.84 19.31
CA ASN A 65 -6.14 98.93 20.21
C ASN A 65 -4.94 98.68 21.14
N GLU A 66 -4.23 97.58 20.97
CA GLU A 66 -2.93 97.34 21.61
C GLU A 66 -1.76 97.74 20.68
N VAL A 67 -0.66 98.21 21.28
CA VAL A 67 0.59 98.54 20.56
C VAL A 67 1.37 97.26 20.30
N GLY A 68 1.76 96.99 19.04
CA GLY A 68 2.45 95.78 18.61
C GLY A 68 1.95 95.20 17.28
N ILE A 69 2.51 94.05 16.89
CA ILE A 69 2.10 93.28 15.71
C ILE A 69 0.69 92.74 15.94
N GLN A 70 -0.27 93.12 15.10
CA GLN A 70 -1.68 92.81 15.27
C GLN A 70 -2.02 91.37 14.88
N ALA A 71 -3.03 90.80 15.55
CA ALA A 71 -3.55 89.47 15.23
C ALA A 71 -4.34 89.45 13.91
N ARG A 72 -5.07 90.54 13.60
CA ARG A 72 -5.73 90.68 12.31
C ARG A 72 -4.74 90.89 11.17
N ILE A 73 -5.11 90.34 10.03
CA ILE A 73 -4.47 90.55 8.75
C ILE A 73 -5.41 91.31 7.83
N LEU A 74 -4.84 92.03 6.86
CA LEU A 74 -5.60 92.66 5.79
C LEU A 74 -5.66 91.74 4.57
N PRO A 75 -6.86 91.49 4.02
CA PRO A 75 -7.02 90.72 2.78
C PRO A 75 -6.48 91.52 1.58
N PRO A 76 -6.31 90.89 0.39
CA PRO A 76 -5.99 91.59 -0.84
C PRO A 76 -6.97 92.73 -1.13
N GLY A 77 -6.45 93.87 -1.59
CA GLY A 77 -7.25 95.06 -1.87
C GLY A 77 -6.56 96.36 -1.48
N LEU A 78 -7.29 97.47 -1.70
CA LEU A 78 -6.89 98.81 -1.30
C LEU A 78 -7.36 99.07 0.13
N HIS A 79 -6.43 99.35 1.03
CA HIS A 79 -6.72 99.68 2.43
C HIS A 79 -6.22 101.08 2.78
N PHE A 80 -6.99 101.80 3.57
CA PHE A 80 -6.61 103.10 4.12
C PHE A 80 -6.08 102.92 5.56
N LEU A 81 -4.83 103.31 5.78
CA LEU A 81 -4.14 103.19 7.06
C LEU A 81 -3.40 104.48 7.38
N ILE A 82 -3.39 104.88 8.64
CA ILE A 82 -2.65 106.08 9.06
C ILE A 82 -1.13 105.73 9.07
N PRO A 83 -0.29 106.33 8.19
CA PRO A 83 1.08 105.85 7.91
C PRO A 83 2.02 105.90 9.11
N PHE A 84 1.76 106.83 10.03
CA PHE A 84 2.58 107.04 11.20
C PHE A 84 2.14 106.13 12.37
N LEU A 85 0.88 105.67 12.35
CA LEU A 85 0.33 104.81 13.39
C LEU A 85 0.59 103.32 13.10
N TYR A 86 0.46 102.91 11.83
CA TYR A 86 0.60 101.54 11.38
C TYR A 86 1.78 101.36 10.44
N ARG A 87 2.62 100.36 10.71
CA ARG A 87 3.56 99.81 9.74
C ARG A 87 2.94 98.57 9.12
N VAL A 88 3.04 98.46 7.80
CA VAL A 88 2.52 97.30 7.07
C VAL A 88 3.65 96.45 6.57
N GLU A 89 3.57 95.15 6.85
CA GLU A 89 4.45 94.14 6.30
C GLU A 89 3.64 93.20 5.41
N LYS A 90 4.10 92.97 4.18
CA LYS A 90 3.41 92.11 3.22
C LYS A 90 4.05 90.73 3.22
N HIS A 91 3.24 89.70 3.41
CA HIS A 91 3.68 88.31 3.36
C HIS A 91 2.91 87.55 2.27
N PRO A 92 3.51 86.53 1.64
CA PRO A 92 2.77 85.65 0.74
C PRO A 92 1.71 84.85 1.50
N MET A 93 0.63 84.51 0.82
CA MET A 93 -0.35 83.55 1.36
C MET A 93 0.25 82.15 1.50
N VAL A 94 -0.29 81.37 2.44
CA VAL A 94 0.13 79.99 2.65
C VAL A 94 -0.63 79.10 1.67
N ASP A 95 0.08 78.63 0.65
CA ASP A 95 -0.45 77.66 -0.32
C ASP A 95 -0.20 76.22 0.16
N ILE A 96 -1.24 75.43 0.36
CA ILE A 96 -1.14 74.00 0.69
C ILE A 96 -1.47 73.20 -0.57
N GLY A 97 -0.48 72.46 -1.09
CA GLY A 97 -0.66 71.66 -2.30
C GLY A 97 -1.64 70.50 -2.10
N GLU A 98 -2.17 69.95 -3.19
CA GLU A 98 -3.16 68.85 -3.14
C GLU A 98 -2.65 67.58 -2.45
N ASN A 99 -1.34 67.33 -2.55
CA ASN A 99 -0.63 66.20 -1.95
C ASN A 99 -0.02 66.52 -0.58
N GLU A 100 -0.36 67.67 0.00
CA GLU A 100 0.16 68.15 1.28
C GLU A 100 -0.96 68.37 2.29
N VAL A 101 -0.56 68.43 3.56
CA VAL A 101 -1.39 68.79 4.71
C VAL A 101 -0.64 69.85 5.50
N GLY A 102 -1.31 70.97 5.80
CA GLY A 102 -0.75 72.01 6.65
C GLY A 102 -0.98 71.71 8.11
N LEU A 103 0.09 71.53 8.88
CA LEU A 103 0.06 71.42 10.34
C LEU A 103 0.27 72.79 10.95
N VAL A 104 -0.60 73.20 11.86
CA VAL A 104 -0.56 74.55 12.45
C VAL A 104 -0.03 74.47 13.88
N GLU A 105 0.88 75.39 14.22
CA GLU A 105 1.39 75.60 15.56
C GLU A 105 1.16 77.06 15.94
N SER A 106 0.38 77.32 16.99
CA SER A 106 0.11 78.66 17.47
C SER A 106 1.24 79.15 18.37
N ILE A 107 1.78 80.34 18.08
CA ILE A 107 2.85 80.96 18.86
C ILE A 107 2.28 81.61 20.14
N ASP A 108 1.02 82.02 20.08
CA ASP A 108 0.34 82.79 21.12
C ASP A 108 -1.04 82.19 21.45
N GLY A 109 -1.59 82.55 22.62
CA GLY A 109 -2.84 82.01 23.13
C GLY A 109 -2.74 81.48 24.56
N VAL A 110 -3.80 80.83 25.03
CA VAL A 110 -3.87 80.21 26.35
C VAL A 110 -2.96 78.97 26.36
N PRO A 111 -2.16 78.71 27.41
CA PRO A 111 -1.36 77.49 27.47
C PRO A 111 -2.24 76.24 27.37
N VAL A 112 -1.78 75.21 26.65
CA VAL A 112 -2.47 73.91 26.58
C VAL A 112 -2.69 73.36 27.99
N GLU A 113 -3.86 72.75 28.22
CA GLU A 113 -4.19 72.12 29.50
C GLU A 113 -3.09 71.13 29.93
N PRO A 114 -2.70 71.11 31.23
CA PRO A 114 -1.69 70.17 31.73
C PRO A 114 -2.04 68.71 31.38
N GLY A 115 -1.11 68.03 30.72
CA GLY A 115 -1.27 66.63 30.31
C GLY A 115 -1.75 66.42 28.86
N LYS A 116 -2.23 67.48 28.19
CA LYS A 116 -2.44 67.49 26.74
C LYS A 116 -1.23 68.10 26.03
N ILE A 117 -0.98 67.68 24.80
CA ILE A 117 0.13 68.15 23.96
C ILE A 117 -0.38 69.09 22.86
N PHE A 118 -1.60 68.83 22.36
CA PHE A 118 -2.21 69.62 21.29
C PHE A 118 -3.34 70.51 21.80
N GLY A 119 -3.42 71.72 21.23
CA GLY A 119 -4.53 72.66 21.43
C GLY A 119 -5.80 72.17 20.74
N PRO A 120 -6.97 72.20 21.41
CA PRO A 120 -8.24 71.82 20.81
C PRO A 120 -8.65 72.79 19.69
N VAL A 121 -9.50 72.30 18.78
CA VAL A 121 -10.10 73.14 17.74
C VAL A 121 -10.90 74.27 18.40
N THR A 122 -10.58 75.50 18.04
CA THR A 122 -11.33 76.69 18.47
C THR A 122 -12.46 76.96 17.48
N GLU A 123 -13.65 77.33 17.93
CA GLU A 123 -14.76 77.57 17.00
C GLU A 123 -14.70 78.97 16.37
N GLY A 124 -15.22 79.10 15.14
CA GLY A 124 -15.57 80.40 14.54
C GLY A 124 -14.43 81.25 13.97
N HIS A 125 -13.26 80.69 13.68
CA HIS A 125 -12.06 81.44 13.24
C HIS A 125 -11.55 81.08 11.82
N ASP A 126 -12.41 80.44 11.00
CA ASP A 126 -12.21 80.07 9.60
C ASP A 126 -10.81 79.53 9.24
N LEU A 127 -10.43 78.38 9.82
CA LEU A 127 -9.16 77.68 9.55
C LEU A 127 -7.93 78.57 9.78
N PHE A 128 -7.86 79.22 10.95
CA PHE A 128 -6.75 80.10 11.35
C PHE A 128 -6.59 81.40 10.53
N GLN A 129 -7.54 81.72 9.65
CA GLN A 129 -7.50 82.97 8.89
C GLN A 129 -7.92 84.18 9.74
N GLU A 130 -8.74 83.97 10.77
CA GLU A 130 -9.21 85.02 11.68
C GLU A 130 -8.50 84.94 13.04
N GLY A 131 -7.24 85.37 13.07
CA GLY A 131 -6.38 85.30 14.27
C GLY A 131 -6.94 86.02 15.51
N GLU A 132 -7.69 87.12 15.34
CA GLU A 132 -8.34 87.81 16.46
C GLU A 132 -9.43 86.97 17.11
N LEU A 133 -10.25 86.29 16.30
CA LEU A 133 -11.34 85.44 16.81
C LEU A 133 -10.77 84.20 17.49
N PHE A 134 -9.69 83.64 16.95
CA PHE A 134 -8.95 82.56 17.61
C PHE A 134 -8.49 82.97 19.02
N LEU A 135 -7.88 84.13 19.19
CA LEU A 135 -7.43 84.61 20.52
C LEU A 135 -8.60 84.99 21.45
N ARG A 136 -9.68 85.57 20.92
CA ARG A 136 -10.88 85.91 21.71
C ARG A 136 -11.59 84.67 22.24
N ASN A 137 -11.58 83.58 21.46
CA ASN A 137 -12.22 82.32 21.80
C ASN A 137 -11.29 81.40 22.61
N ASN A 138 -10.29 81.96 23.31
CA ASN A 138 -9.32 81.24 24.14
C ASN A 138 -8.53 80.16 23.38
N GLY A 139 -8.15 80.46 22.12
CA GLY A 139 -7.28 79.60 21.33
C GLY A 139 -6.00 79.24 22.07
N SER A 140 -5.59 77.97 21.96
CA SER A 140 -4.47 77.43 22.73
C SER A 140 -3.13 77.68 22.03
N LYS A 141 -2.10 78.01 22.79
CA LYS A 141 -0.71 78.11 22.33
C LYS A 141 -0.12 76.72 22.11
N GLY A 142 0.68 76.51 21.07
CA GLY A 142 1.37 75.26 20.75
C GLY A 142 0.78 74.53 19.52
N PRO A 143 1.16 73.26 19.29
CA PRO A 143 0.65 72.46 18.17
C PRO A 143 -0.88 72.35 18.21
N GLN A 144 -1.55 72.52 17.07
CA GLN A 144 -3.00 72.43 16.99
C GLN A 144 -3.45 71.07 16.45
N VAL A 145 -4.62 70.61 16.90
CA VAL A 145 -5.25 69.39 16.39
C VAL A 145 -5.74 69.57 14.95
N GLN A 146 -6.31 70.74 14.65
CA GLN A 146 -6.87 71.07 13.34
C GLN A 146 -5.79 71.10 12.26
N ILE A 147 -6.07 70.47 11.12
CA ILE A 147 -5.23 70.52 9.92
C ILE A 147 -5.78 71.53 8.93
N LEU A 148 -4.90 72.09 8.09
CA LEU A 148 -5.27 72.86 6.91
C LEU A 148 -5.41 71.92 5.71
N PRO A 149 -6.60 71.84 5.07
CA PRO A 149 -6.76 71.14 3.82
C PRO A 149 -5.99 71.83 2.68
N PRO A 150 -5.95 71.25 1.46
CA PRO A 150 -5.37 71.92 0.30
C PRO A 150 -6.11 73.20 -0.04
N GLY A 151 -5.37 74.26 -0.34
CA GLY A 151 -5.92 75.57 -0.63
C GLY A 151 -4.97 76.72 -0.31
N LEU A 152 -5.41 77.93 -0.67
CA LEU A 152 -4.67 79.16 -0.43
C LEU A 152 -5.23 79.86 0.81
N TYR A 153 -4.45 79.91 1.88
CA TYR A 153 -4.87 80.43 3.17
C TYR A 153 -4.19 81.75 3.53
N ARG A 154 -4.98 82.63 4.13
CA ARG A 154 -4.53 83.91 4.67
C ARG A 154 -4.15 83.73 6.13
N ILE A 155 -2.94 83.26 6.40
CA ILE A 155 -2.49 82.94 7.76
C ILE A 155 -1.50 83.99 8.25
N ASN A 156 -1.72 84.53 9.45
CA ASN A 156 -0.78 85.47 10.07
C ASN A 156 0.51 84.73 10.50
N PRO A 157 1.68 84.96 9.86
CA PRO A 157 2.91 84.23 10.16
C PRO A 157 3.49 84.52 11.55
N TYR A 158 3.10 85.63 12.18
CA TYR A 158 3.53 85.98 13.53
C TYR A 158 2.67 85.31 14.62
N LEU A 159 1.45 84.88 14.27
CA LEU A 159 0.55 84.18 15.20
C LEU A 159 0.63 82.66 15.01
N PHE A 160 0.69 82.20 13.76
CA PHE A 160 0.66 80.78 13.42
C PHE A 160 1.85 80.39 12.55
N LYS A 161 2.51 79.31 12.94
CA LYS A 161 3.52 78.64 12.14
C LYS A 161 2.88 77.45 11.42
N VAL A 162 2.91 77.47 10.10
CA VAL A 162 2.38 76.38 9.27
C VAL A 162 3.54 75.52 8.76
N LEU A 163 3.48 74.22 9.05
CA LEU A 163 4.39 73.21 8.55
C LEU A 163 3.67 72.37 7.49
N LYS A 164 4.16 72.41 6.26
CA LYS A 164 3.64 71.56 5.18
C LYS A 164 4.22 70.18 5.30
N THR A 165 3.36 69.17 5.34
CA THR A 165 3.75 67.76 5.38
C THR A 165 3.08 67.01 4.24
N PRO A 166 3.73 66.00 3.63
CA PRO A 166 3.09 65.21 2.60
C PRO A 166 1.91 64.41 3.17
N LEU A 167 0.87 64.18 2.37
CA LEU A 167 -0.22 63.29 2.76
C LEU A 167 0.29 61.85 2.94
N ILE A 168 -0.41 61.09 3.77
CA ILE A 168 -0.04 59.70 4.04
C ILE A 168 -0.68 58.82 2.98
N ARG A 169 0.16 58.27 2.08
CA ARG A 169 -0.27 57.32 1.05
C ARG A 169 0.06 55.90 1.48
N ILE A 170 -0.95 55.06 1.55
CA ILE A 170 -0.85 53.64 1.90
C ILE A 170 -1.06 52.84 0.61
N PRO A 171 -0.02 52.14 0.10
CA PRO A 171 -0.13 51.27 -1.07
C PRO A 171 -1.11 50.11 -0.85
N ASN A 172 -1.60 49.52 -1.94
CA ASN A 172 -2.57 48.41 -1.90
C ASN A 172 -2.08 47.15 -1.17
N ASN A 173 -0.77 46.93 -1.04
CA ASN A 173 -0.22 45.75 -0.35
C ASN A 173 0.28 46.09 1.07
N GLN A 174 -0.14 47.23 1.62
CA GLN A 174 0.30 47.71 2.91
C GLN A 174 -0.87 48.20 3.76
N ILE A 175 -0.65 48.27 5.06
CA ILE A 175 -1.53 48.85 6.05
C ILE A 175 -0.79 49.95 6.80
N GLY A 176 -1.52 50.96 7.25
CA GLY A 176 -1.00 52.00 8.14
C GLY A 176 -1.35 51.69 9.59
N ILE A 177 -0.34 51.43 10.41
CA ILE A 177 -0.50 51.30 11.85
C ILE A 177 -0.38 52.68 12.49
N VAL A 178 -1.38 53.06 13.26
CA VAL A 178 -1.45 54.40 13.86
C VAL A 178 -0.97 54.37 15.30
N VAL A 179 -0.07 55.27 15.66
CA VAL A 179 0.36 55.52 17.04
C VAL A 179 0.01 56.96 17.39
N ALA A 180 -0.90 57.15 18.34
CA ALA A 180 -1.33 58.47 18.80
C ALA A 180 -0.35 59.02 19.85
N THR A 181 0.07 60.27 19.69
CA THR A 181 0.98 60.95 20.63
C THR A 181 0.22 61.53 21.83
N ASP A 182 -1.04 61.92 21.63
CA ASP A 182 -1.89 62.59 22.61
C ASP A 182 -3.22 61.83 22.83
N GLY A 183 -3.87 62.08 23.95
CA GLY A 183 -5.07 61.38 24.40
C GLY A 183 -4.94 60.77 25.81
N GLN A 184 -5.99 60.07 26.23
CA GLN A 184 -6.02 59.40 27.53
C GLN A 184 -4.99 58.25 27.60
N PRO A 185 -4.47 57.89 28.78
CA PRO A 185 -3.60 56.72 28.89
C PRO A 185 -4.34 55.43 28.51
N ILE A 186 -3.63 54.48 27.89
CA ILE A 186 -4.15 53.12 27.67
C ILE A 186 -4.43 52.48 29.03
N ALA A 187 -5.57 51.77 29.11
CA ALA A 187 -5.96 51.09 30.34
C ALA A 187 -4.90 50.02 30.73
N PRO A 188 -4.57 49.88 32.03
CA PRO A 188 -3.60 48.88 32.46
C PRO A 188 -4.05 47.47 32.05
N GLY A 189 -3.11 46.68 31.52
CA GLY A 189 -3.37 45.32 31.01
C GLY A 189 -3.79 45.23 29.55
N ARG A 190 -3.96 46.36 28.85
CA ARG A 190 -4.20 46.41 27.40
C ARG A 190 -2.93 46.83 26.66
N LEU A 191 -2.73 46.30 25.45
CA LEU A 191 -1.59 46.64 24.60
C LEU A 191 -1.91 47.77 23.61
N LEU A 192 -3.18 47.84 23.18
CA LEU A 192 -3.65 48.79 22.16
C LEU A 192 -4.72 49.73 22.71
N GLY A 193 -4.74 50.95 22.17
CA GLY A 193 -5.80 51.93 22.41
C GLY A 193 -7.15 51.43 21.92
N LYS A 194 -8.22 51.75 22.66
CA LYS A 194 -9.59 51.41 22.27
C LYS A 194 -9.99 52.10 20.96
N LYS A 195 -10.83 51.42 20.18
CA LYS A 195 -11.48 52.01 18.99
C LYS A 195 -12.40 53.14 19.42
N VAL A 196 -12.34 54.25 18.70
CA VAL A 196 -13.16 55.44 18.92
C VAL A 196 -13.81 55.82 17.61
N GLU A 197 -15.12 56.00 17.58
CA GLU A 197 -15.81 56.32 16.32
C GLU A 197 -15.81 57.81 16.00
N GLY A 198 -15.95 58.20 14.72
CA GLY A 198 -16.16 59.59 14.30
C GLY A 198 -14.89 60.42 14.03
N HIS A 199 -13.70 59.83 14.13
CA HIS A 199 -12.46 60.46 13.69
C HIS A 199 -12.19 60.32 12.17
N ASN A 200 -13.06 59.63 11.43
CA ASN A 200 -12.96 59.41 9.98
C ASN A 200 -11.56 58.98 9.52
N ASN A 201 -11.10 57.79 9.96
CA ASN A 201 -9.76 57.26 9.68
C ASN A 201 -8.64 58.21 10.12
N PHE A 202 -8.70 58.68 11.37
CA PHE A 202 -7.74 59.61 12.00
C PHE A 202 -7.56 60.98 11.31
N GLN A 203 -8.39 61.33 10.32
CA GLN A 203 -8.33 62.64 9.66
C GLN A 203 -8.94 63.75 10.54
N ASN A 204 -9.92 63.41 11.38
CA ASN A 204 -10.48 64.31 12.37
C ASN A 204 -9.89 64.01 13.76
N GLY A 205 -8.76 64.66 14.08
CA GLY A 205 -8.10 64.52 15.38
C GLY A 205 -8.92 65.02 16.57
N GLN A 206 -9.80 66.02 16.36
CA GLN A 206 -10.63 66.57 17.44
C GLN A 206 -11.65 65.54 17.89
N GLY A 207 -12.35 64.93 16.92
CA GLY A 207 -13.30 63.86 17.19
C GLY A 207 -12.66 62.64 17.87
N PHE A 208 -11.38 62.35 17.59
CA PHE A 208 -10.63 61.32 18.30
C PHE A 208 -10.41 61.67 19.78
N LEU A 209 -9.93 62.88 20.07
CA LEU A 209 -9.61 63.29 21.44
C LEU A 209 -10.87 63.50 22.30
N GLU A 210 -11.91 64.14 21.76
CA GLU A 210 -13.16 64.42 22.47
C GLU A 210 -13.91 63.15 22.91
N LYS A 211 -13.86 62.11 22.07
CA LYS A 211 -14.52 60.83 22.35
C LYS A 211 -13.66 59.86 23.15
N GLY A 212 -12.61 60.34 23.79
CA GLY A 212 -11.77 59.54 24.69
C GLY A 212 -10.70 58.71 24.00
N GLY A 213 -10.18 59.18 22.86
CA GLY A 213 -9.01 58.60 22.19
C GLY A 213 -7.83 58.44 23.14
N GLN A 214 -7.10 57.34 22.99
CA GLN A 214 -6.02 56.96 23.89
C GLN A 214 -4.65 57.17 23.24
N LYS A 215 -3.65 57.63 23.99
CA LYS A 215 -2.28 57.76 23.50
C LYS A 215 -1.59 56.40 23.42
N GLY A 216 -0.73 56.19 22.42
CA GLY A 216 -0.03 54.94 22.13
C GLY A 216 -0.54 54.26 20.85
N PRO A 217 -0.14 52.99 20.61
CA PRO A 217 -0.56 52.25 19.44
C PRO A 217 -2.08 52.02 19.42
N GLN A 218 -2.72 52.25 18.27
CA GLN A 218 -4.16 52.12 18.10
C GLN A 218 -4.55 50.73 17.60
N ILE A 219 -5.78 50.32 17.93
CA ILE A 219 -6.36 49.07 17.43
C ILE A 219 -6.77 49.17 15.96
N ASP A 220 -7.30 50.32 15.57
CA ASP A 220 -7.72 50.59 14.19
C ASP A 220 -6.51 50.80 13.29
N ILE A 221 -6.59 50.22 12.10
CA ILE A 221 -5.59 50.38 11.03
C ILE A 221 -6.15 51.27 9.92
N LEU A 222 -5.24 51.90 9.20
CA LEU A 222 -5.56 52.57 7.96
C LEU A 222 -5.40 51.59 6.79
N LEU A 223 -6.48 51.42 6.03
CA LEU A 223 -6.50 50.62 4.81
C LEU A 223 -5.74 51.33 3.67
N PRO A 224 -5.50 50.67 2.52
CA PRO A 224 -4.93 51.34 1.36
C PRO A 224 -5.73 52.57 0.92
N GLY A 225 -5.02 53.68 0.70
CA GLY A 225 -5.65 54.97 0.42
C GLY A 225 -4.72 56.16 0.63
N SER A 226 -5.26 57.36 0.44
CA SER A 226 -4.57 58.61 0.71
C SER A 226 -5.30 59.35 1.82
N TYR A 227 -4.60 59.58 2.94
CA TYR A 227 -5.20 60.15 4.16
C TYR A 227 -4.53 61.46 4.53
N ARG A 228 -5.35 62.45 4.88
CA ARG A 228 -4.91 63.75 5.39
C ARG A 228 -4.92 63.71 6.91
N VAL A 229 -3.85 63.17 7.47
CA VAL A 229 -3.71 62.95 8.92
C VAL A 229 -2.71 63.95 9.49
N ASN A 230 -2.99 64.45 10.70
CA ASN A 230 -2.02 65.24 11.45
C ASN A 230 -0.86 64.34 11.88
N SER A 231 0.26 64.35 11.14
CA SER A 231 1.40 63.45 11.37
C SER A 231 2.14 63.68 12.69
N LYS A 232 1.97 64.84 13.33
CA LYS A 232 2.47 65.08 14.69
C LYS A 232 1.57 64.43 15.76
N LEU A 233 0.25 64.44 15.56
CA LEU A 233 -0.72 63.83 16.47
C LEU A 233 -0.76 62.30 16.31
N PHE A 234 -0.71 61.82 15.07
CA PHE A 234 -0.78 60.42 14.70
C PHE A 234 0.44 60.04 13.86
N ASN A 235 1.34 59.26 14.45
CA ASN A 235 2.44 58.66 13.72
C ASN A 235 1.94 57.41 13.00
N VAL A 236 1.92 57.43 11.66
CA VAL A 236 1.49 56.29 10.85
C VAL A 236 2.71 55.53 10.35
N VAL A 237 2.79 54.26 10.74
CA VAL A 237 3.86 53.36 10.37
C VAL A 237 3.33 52.33 9.37
N LEU A 238 3.91 52.30 8.18
CA LEU A 238 3.52 51.34 7.14
C LEU A 238 4.03 49.92 7.46
N ARG A 239 3.17 48.93 7.26
CA ARG A 239 3.49 47.51 7.33
C ARG A 239 2.90 46.79 6.13
N GLU A 240 3.51 45.68 5.74
CA GLU A 240 2.99 44.83 4.67
C GLU A 240 1.69 44.16 5.11
N ALA A 241 0.76 43.99 4.17
CA ALA A 241 -0.44 43.21 4.38
C ALA A 241 -0.10 41.73 4.50
N THR A 242 -0.87 40.98 5.28
CA THR A 242 -0.65 39.55 5.48
C THR A 242 -1.11 38.79 4.24
N VAL A 243 -0.17 38.21 3.50
CA VAL A 243 -0.46 37.40 2.31
C VAL A 243 -0.28 35.93 2.63
N ILE A 244 -1.33 35.15 2.40
CA ILE A 244 -1.31 33.70 2.57
C ILE A 244 -1.29 33.06 1.19
N PRO A 245 -0.17 32.42 0.80
CA PRO A 245 -0.04 31.80 -0.50
C PRO A 245 -0.94 30.57 -0.62
N THR A 246 -1.16 30.13 -1.86
CA THR A 246 -1.89 28.90 -2.13
C THR A 246 -1.18 27.69 -1.49
N LYS A 247 -1.95 26.67 -1.09
CA LYS A 247 -1.47 25.48 -0.36
C LYS A 247 -0.81 25.78 1.00
N LYS A 248 -1.02 26.98 1.55
CA LYS A 248 -0.70 27.30 2.94
C LYS A 248 -1.94 27.74 3.69
N VAL A 249 -1.85 27.68 5.02
CA VAL A 249 -2.85 28.16 5.95
C VAL A 249 -2.19 29.19 6.88
N GLY A 250 -2.90 30.28 7.20
CA GLY A 250 -2.42 31.29 8.14
C GLY A 250 -2.96 30.98 9.54
N LEU A 251 -2.09 30.51 10.43
CA LEU A 251 -2.42 30.30 11.83
C LEU A 251 -2.29 31.62 12.58
N VAL A 252 -3.35 32.02 13.29
CA VAL A 252 -3.42 33.32 13.96
C VAL A 252 -3.18 33.16 15.46
N THR A 253 -2.36 34.03 16.03
CA THR A 253 -2.12 34.12 17.47
C THR A 253 -2.45 35.54 17.95
N ALA A 254 -3.43 35.69 18.83
CA ALA A 254 -3.82 36.98 19.38
C ALA A 254 -2.91 37.39 20.55
N ARG A 255 -2.41 38.63 20.54
CA ARG A 255 -1.51 39.17 21.57
C ARG A 255 -2.25 39.81 22.74
N ASP A 256 -3.44 40.35 22.49
CA ASP A 256 -4.33 40.96 23.49
C ASP A 256 -5.70 40.24 23.48
N GLY A 257 -6.44 40.32 24.58
CA GLY A 257 -7.71 39.62 24.80
C GLY A 257 -7.86 39.04 26.20
N ALA A 258 -9.01 38.43 26.45
CA ALA A 258 -9.26 37.64 27.66
C ALA A 258 -8.18 36.53 27.78
N PRO A 259 -7.70 36.21 28.98
CA PRO A 259 -6.79 35.08 29.16
C PRO A 259 -7.43 33.79 28.66
N LEU A 260 -6.61 32.89 28.09
CA LEU A 260 -7.06 31.57 27.69
C LEU A 260 -7.50 30.78 28.93
N PRO A 261 -8.64 30.06 28.91
CA PRO A 261 -9.09 29.22 30.01
C PRO A 261 -8.03 28.17 30.40
N MET A 262 -7.98 27.81 31.68
CA MET A 262 -7.07 26.76 32.13
C MET A 262 -7.44 25.42 31.50
N GLY A 263 -6.45 24.73 30.93
CA GLY A 263 -6.63 23.43 30.27
C GLY A 263 -6.85 23.49 28.75
N GLU A 264 -7.15 24.68 28.20
CA GLU A 264 -7.21 24.89 26.75
C GLU A 264 -5.85 25.31 26.20
N TYR A 265 -5.53 24.89 24.97
CA TYR A 265 -4.31 25.30 24.25
C TYR A 265 -4.59 26.29 23.12
N VAL A 266 -5.82 26.29 22.60
CA VAL A 266 -6.27 27.10 21.48
C VAL A 266 -7.55 27.82 21.89
N ALA A 267 -7.63 29.11 21.58
CA ALA A 267 -8.77 29.96 21.86
C ALA A 267 -10.01 29.54 21.06
N ARG A 268 -11.19 29.77 21.64
CA ARG A 268 -12.48 29.48 21.01
C ARG A 268 -12.67 30.24 19.69
N SER A 269 -13.42 29.63 18.78
CA SER A 269 -13.88 30.29 17.54
C SER A 269 -14.85 31.44 17.84
N ILE A 270 -14.76 32.51 17.04
CA ILE A 270 -15.65 33.68 17.14
C ILE A 270 -16.13 34.05 15.73
N GLU A 271 -17.39 33.71 15.44
CA GLU A 271 -17.98 33.78 14.08
C GLU A 271 -18.02 35.19 13.47
N SER A 272 -18.02 36.25 14.29
CA SER A 272 -18.32 37.63 13.85
C SER A 272 -17.09 38.51 13.55
N THR A 273 -15.90 37.92 13.38
CA THR A 273 -14.63 38.69 13.38
C THR A 273 -14.10 39.10 12.00
N GLY A 274 -14.82 38.79 10.91
CA GLY A 274 -14.39 39.18 9.55
C GLY A 274 -12.95 38.76 9.22
N GLU A 275 -12.57 37.52 9.58
CA GLU A 275 -11.23 36.96 9.37
C GLU A 275 -10.10 37.79 10.04
N PHE A 276 -10.35 38.25 11.27
CA PHE A 276 -9.39 39.00 12.10
C PHE A 276 -9.00 40.40 11.57
N GLN A 277 -9.70 40.91 10.56
CA GLN A 277 -9.47 42.26 10.04
C GLN A 277 -10.06 43.34 10.95
N ASP A 278 -11.15 43.04 11.68
CA ASP A 278 -11.70 43.92 12.70
C ASP A 278 -11.25 43.51 14.11
N SER A 279 -10.15 44.11 14.54
CA SER A 279 -9.58 43.89 15.87
C SER A 279 -10.49 44.38 17.00
N ALA A 280 -11.31 45.41 16.76
CA ALA A 280 -12.20 45.94 17.78
C ALA A 280 -13.39 45.00 18.02
N ALA A 281 -13.98 44.47 16.94
CA ALA A 281 -15.01 43.44 17.01
C ALA A 281 -14.52 42.18 17.75
N PHE A 282 -13.27 41.77 17.51
CA PHE A 282 -12.65 40.65 18.24
C PHE A 282 -12.66 40.87 19.76
N LEU A 283 -12.23 42.06 20.21
CA LEU A 283 -12.16 42.37 21.63
C LEU A 283 -13.52 42.61 22.27
N SER A 284 -14.48 43.19 21.53
CA SER A 284 -15.85 43.39 22.04
C SER A 284 -16.58 42.07 22.27
N ASN A 285 -16.27 41.05 21.46
CA ASN A 285 -16.86 39.70 21.57
C ASN A 285 -16.11 38.78 22.56
N LEU A 286 -15.34 39.37 23.48
CA LEU A 286 -14.53 38.64 24.46
C LEU A 286 -13.56 37.65 23.80
N GLY A 287 -12.86 38.13 22.76
CA GLY A 287 -11.73 37.43 22.15
C GLY A 287 -10.66 37.06 23.16
N GLN A 288 -10.13 35.84 23.05
CA GLN A 288 -9.12 35.31 23.96
C GLN A 288 -7.73 35.49 23.35
N ARG A 289 -6.73 35.80 24.19
CA ARG A 289 -5.32 35.87 23.76
C ARG A 289 -4.73 34.46 23.62
N GLY A 290 -3.71 34.32 22.77
CA GLY A 290 -3.06 33.04 22.46
C GLY A 290 -3.40 32.53 21.04
N PRO A 291 -3.01 31.27 20.72
CA PRO A 291 -3.32 30.66 19.44
C PRO A 291 -4.84 30.60 19.21
N GLN A 292 -5.31 30.96 18.02
CA GLN A 292 -6.74 30.98 17.69
C GLN A 292 -7.16 29.67 17.01
N PHE A 293 -8.41 29.25 17.22
CA PHE A 293 -8.98 28.09 16.52
C PHE A 293 -9.23 28.40 15.05
N ASP A 294 -9.83 29.56 14.79
CA ASP A 294 -10.04 30.04 13.42
C ASP A 294 -8.70 30.37 12.77
N PHE A 295 -8.60 30.07 11.49
CA PHE A 295 -7.41 30.29 10.68
C PHE A 295 -7.77 31.02 9.39
N LEU A 296 -6.75 31.54 8.73
CA LEU A 296 -6.90 32.30 7.50
C LEU A 296 -6.63 31.40 6.29
N LYS A 297 -7.50 31.50 5.29
CA LYS A 297 -7.38 30.80 4.01
C LYS A 297 -6.42 31.55 3.08
N PRO A 298 -6.06 31.00 1.91
CA PRO A 298 -5.26 31.74 0.93
C PRO A 298 -5.94 33.04 0.50
N GLY A 299 -5.22 34.14 0.60
CA GLY A 299 -5.77 35.49 0.40
C GLY A 299 -4.82 36.59 0.88
N THR A 300 -5.22 37.84 0.67
CA THR A 300 -4.55 39.02 1.22
C THR A 300 -5.43 39.64 2.29
N TYR A 301 -4.89 39.81 3.48
CA TYR A 301 -5.62 40.26 4.65
C TYR A 301 -4.96 41.49 5.27
N TYR A 302 -5.77 42.51 5.56
CA TYR A 302 -5.32 43.72 6.26
C TYR A 302 -5.51 43.54 7.76
N ILE A 303 -4.57 42.86 8.39
CA ILE A 303 -4.63 42.51 9.81
C ILE A 303 -3.64 43.37 10.58
N ASN A 304 -4.03 43.87 11.76
CA ASN A 304 -3.13 44.61 12.62
C ASN A 304 -2.06 43.67 13.25
N PRO A 305 -0.77 43.73 12.87
CA PRO A 305 0.26 42.83 13.37
C PRO A 305 0.64 43.10 14.84
N MET A 306 0.22 44.24 15.40
CA MET A 306 0.36 44.49 16.83
C MET A 306 -0.70 43.74 17.65
N MET A 307 -1.84 43.41 17.04
CA MET A 307 -2.92 42.65 17.68
C MET A 307 -2.78 41.15 17.42
N PHE A 308 -2.52 40.77 16.17
CA PHE A 308 -2.50 39.39 15.72
C PHE A 308 -1.18 39.06 15.05
N ASP A 309 -0.59 37.94 15.45
CA ASP A 309 0.56 37.35 14.78
C ASP A 309 0.07 36.25 13.84
N VAL A 310 0.55 36.23 12.59
CA VAL A 310 0.12 35.24 11.59
C VAL A 310 1.32 34.42 11.14
N SER A 311 1.34 33.15 11.52
CA SER A 311 2.34 32.18 11.08
C SER A 311 1.79 31.31 9.96
N LEU A 312 2.59 31.08 8.92
CA LEU A 312 2.20 30.21 7.80
C LEU A 312 2.52 28.74 8.12
N ASP A 313 1.55 27.87 7.87
CA ASP A 313 1.70 26.42 7.95
C ASP A 313 1.25 25.77 6.62
N GLU A 314 1.71 24.54 6.37
CA GLU A 314 1.35 23.78 5.18
C GLU A 314 -0.03 23.15 5.32
N VAL A 315 -0.79 23.11 4.24
CA VAL A 315 -2.07 22.38 4.19
C VAL A 315 -1.86 20.89 4.38
N LEU A 316 -2.87 20.21 4.92
CA LEU A 316 -2.88 18.75 4.98
C LEU A 316 -3.15 18.21 3.57
N PHE A 317 -2.19 17.48 3.02
CA PHE A 317 -2.32 16.80 1.74
C PHE A 317 -2.39 15.28 1.99
N VAL A 318 -3.52 14.67 1.62
CA VAL A 318 -3.75 13.23 1.74
C VAL A 318 -3.72 12.62 0.36
N GLN A 319 -2.83 11.66 0.12
CA GLN A 319 -2.69 11.03 -1.19
C GLN A 319 -3.79 10.00 -1.45
N ARG A 320 -3.98 9.63 -2.72
CA ARG A 320 -4.86 8.52 -3.07
C ARG A 320 -4.30 7.22 -2.50
N GLY A 321 -5.15 6.48 -1.80
CA GLY A 321 -4.73 5.27 -1.09
C GLY A 321 -4.35 5.53 0.37
N GLU A 322 -4.47 6.76 0.85
CA GLU A 322 -4.27 7.14 2.25
C GLU A 322 -5.54 7.78 2.82
N VAL A 323 -5.66 7.73 4.14
CA VAL A 323 -6.66 8.49 4.91
C VAL A 323 -5.96 9.21 6.05
N ALA A 324 -6.44 10.39 6.43
CA ALA A 324 -5.96 11.09 7.61
C ALA A 324 -6.94 10.92 8.77
N VAL A 325 -6.48 10.29 9.85
CA VAL A 325 -7.16 10.25 11.14
C VAL A 325 -6.79 11.52 11.90
N ILE A 326 -7.79 12.26 12.34
CA ILE A 326 -7.59 13.54 13.04
C ILE A 326 -7.68 13.34 14.54
N VAL A 327 -6.72 13.88 15.29
CA VAL A 327 -6.79 14.00 16.74
C VAL A 327 -7.11 15.44 17.09
N SER A 328 -8.26 15.69 17.71
CA SER A 328 -8.65 17.02 18.18
C SER A 328 -8.06 17.28 19.55
N ASN A 329 -7.27 18.35 19.67
CA ASN A 329 -6.75 18.88 20.94
C ASN A 329 -7.74 19.85 21.61
N VAL A 330 -8.81 20.19 20.89
CA VAL A 330 -9.84 21.15 21.32
C VAL A 330 -11.20 20.48 21.39
N GLY A 331 -12.14 21.13 22.05
CA GLY A 331 -13.51 20.64 22.22
C GLY A 331 -13.79 20.21 23.65
N LYS A 332 -14.98 19.67 23.87
CA LYS A 332 -15.38 19.20 25.20
C LYS A 332 -14.54 17.99 25.56
N ASP A 333 -14.04 17.93 26.79
CA ASP A 333 -13.44 16.71 27.28
C ASP A 333 -14.51 15.59 27.21
N PRO A 334 -14.15 14.38 26.76
CA PRO A 334 -15.03 13.24 26.78
C PRO A 334 -15.21 12.78 28.23
N VAL A 335 -15.96 13.55 29.02
CA VAL A 335 -16.39 13.20 30.37
C VAL A 335 -17.33 12.02 30.21
N SER A 336 -16.76 10.82 30.38
CA SER A 336 -17.44 9.55 30.55
C SER A 336 -18.78 9.46 29.79
N VAL A 337 -18.74 9.00 28.54
CA VAL A 337 -19.84 8.18 28.04
C VAL A 337 -19.86 6.91 28.92
N MET A 338 -20.30 7.03 30.17
CA MET A 338 -21.06 5.95 30.77
C MET A 338 -22.23 5.79 29.81
N PRO A 339 -22.47 4.58 29.26
CA PRO A 339 -23.73 4.34 28.60
C PRO A 339 -24.80 4.76 29.61
N LYS A 340 -25.73 5.63 29.20
CA LYS A 340 -26.93 5.87 30.00
C LYS A 340 -27.45 4.48 30.41
N PRO A 341 -27.66 4.19 31.70
CA PRO A 341 -28.26 2.93 32.08
C PRO A 341 -29.59 2.87 31.33
N THR A 342 -29.80 1.79 30.57
CA THR A 342 -31.14 1.42 30.13
C THR A 342 -32.04 1.40 31.37
N SER A 343 -33.32 1.72 31.21
CA SER A 343 -34.31 1.90 32.29
C SER A 343 -34.40 0.78 33.33
N ASP A 344 -33.76 -0.37 33.10
CA ASP A 344 -33.77 -1.56 33.95
C ASP A 344 -32.52 -1.76 34.82
N GLY A 345 -31.56 -0.82 34.85
CA GLY A 345 -30.44 -0.86 35.81
C GLY A 345 -29.47 -2.04 35.67
N THR A 346 -29.63 -2.88 34.64
CA THR A 346 -28.69 -3.94 34.29
C THR A 346 -27.64 -3.41 33.31
N VAL A 347 -26.37 -3.46 33.73
CA VAL A 347 -25.22 -3.22 32.86
C VAL A 347 -25.04 -4.48 32.01
N SER A 348 -25.29 -4.40 30.70
CA SER A 348 -25.08 -5.53 29.80
C SER A 348 -23.61 -6.00 29.87
N PRO A 349 -23.33 -7.30 30.08
CA PRO A 349 -21.97 -7.83 30.20
C PRO A 349 -21.11 -7.72 28.92
N GLU A 350 -21.70 -7.33 27.78
CA GLU A 350 -20.97 -6.99 26.55
C GLU A 350 -20.15 -5.69 26.68
N ILE A 351 -20.61 -4.74 27.50
CA ILE A 351 -19.98 -3.42 27.70
C ILE A 351 -18.66 -3.53 28.49
N VAL A 352 -18.45 -4.63 29.21
CA VAL A 352 -17.23 -4.89 29.98
C VAL A 352 -16.20 -5.72 29.18
N LYS A 353 -16.63 -6.49 28.17
CA LYS A 353 -15.73 -7.23 27.26
C LYS A 353 -15.22 -6.38 26.11
N MET A 354 -16.02 -5.45 25.61
CA MET A 354 -15.52 -4.33 24.80
C MET A 354 -14.97 -3.29 25.78
N GLY A 355 -13.69 -3.41 26.14
CA GLY A 355 -12.97 -2.31 26.80
C GLY A 355 -13.20 -1.06 25.96
N VAL A 356 -14.11 -0.21 26.44
CA VAL A 356 -14.73 0.89 25.68
C VAL A 356 -13.66 1.57 24.85
N GLU A 357 -13.90 1.69 23.54
CA GLU A 357 -13.09 2.41 22.56
C GLU A 357 -13.10 3.92 22.86
N ARG A 358 -12.76 4.27 24.10
CA ARG A 358 -13.02 5.53 24.80
C ARG A 358 -12.33 6.73 24.18
N TYR A 359 -11.42 6.48 23.25
CA TYR A 359 -10.58 7.49 22.63
C TYR A 359 -11.10 7.94 21.25
N VAL A 360 -12.00 7.16 20.62
CA VAL A 360 -12.66 7.57 19.37
C VAL A 360 -13.93 8.33 19.71
N VAL A 361 -13.98 9.60 19.32
CA VAL A 361 -15.03 10.54 19.68
C VAL A 361 -15.71 11.11 18.45
N GLU A 362 -16.94 11.58 18.65
CA GLU A 362 -17.66 12.34 17.63
C GLU A 362 -17.07 13.75 17.45
N PRO A 363 -17.33 14.41 16.30
CA PRO A 363 -16.94 15.79 16.07
C PRO A 363 -17.31 16.74 17.21
N GLY A 364 -16.34 17.55 17.64
CA GLY A 364 -16.51 18.56 18.71
C GLY A 364 -16.08 18.12 20.11
N TYR A 365 -15.69 16.85 20.29
CA TYR A 365 -15.02 16.37 21.49
C TYR A 365 -13.50 16.29 21.28
N ARG A 366 -12.76 16.47 22.37
CA ARG A 366 -11.32 16.26 22.39
C ARG A 366 -11.01 14.77 22.28
N GLY A 367 -10.05 14.41 21.44
CA GLY A 367 -9.66 13.01 21.18
C GLY A 367 -9.60 12.65 19.70
N ILE A 368 -9.47 11.36 19.42
CA ILE A 368 -9.36 10.83 18.05
C ILE A 368 -10.73 10.90 17.39
N GLN A 369 -10.85 11.58 16.27
CA GLN A 369 -12.12 11.74 15.57
C GLN A 369 -12.52 10.46 14.86
N ARG A 370 -13.81 10.08 14.95
CA ARG A 370 -14.36 8.93 14.23
C ARG A 370 -14.35 9.13 12.71
N GLU A 371 -14.59 10.36 12.27
CA GLU A 371 -14.57 10.71 10.85
C GLU A 371 -13.13 10.92 10.37
N VAL A 372 -12.77 10.24 9.28
CA VAL A 372 -11.46 10.35 8.63
C VAL A 372 -11.54 11.25 7.41
N LEU A 373 -10.47 11.97 7.13
CA LEU A 373 -10.35 12.74 5.89
C LEU A 373 -9.83 11.83 4.78
N GLY A 374 -10.56 11.79 3.67
CA GLY A 374 -10.19 11.05 2.47
C GLY A 374 -9.05 11.72 1.68
N PRO A 375 -8.75 11.23 0.47
CA PRO A 375 -7.74 11.84 -0.38
C PRO A 375 -8.16 13.25 -0.84
N GLY A 376 -7.28 14.22 -0.66
CA GLY A 376 -7.58 15.62 -0.94
C GLY A 376 -6.63 16.61 -0.28
N THR A 377 -6.88 17.90 -0.49
CA THR A 377 -6.16 18.99 0.18
C THR A 377 -7.11 19.66 1.17
N TYR A 378 -6.72 19.70 2.44
CA TYR A 378 -7.53 20.23 3.53
C TYR A 378 -6.80 21.38 4.22
N TYR A 379 -7.49 22.52 4.36
CA TYR A 379 -7.05 23.61 5.21
C TYR A 379 -7.43 23.29 6.64
N LEU A 380 -6.43 23.03 7.48
CA LEU A 380 -6.60 22.56 8.84
C LEU A 380 -5.67 23.35 9.76
N ASN A 381 -6.17 23.76 10.92
CA ASN A 381 -5.33 24.31 11.98
C ASN A 381 -4.62 23.17 12.70
N LYS A 382 -3.32 22.98 12.44
CA LYS A 382 -2.54 21.88 13.06
C LYS A 382 -2.30 22.03 14.57
N LEU A 383 -2.54 23.22 15.13
CA LEU A 383 -2.49 23.44 16.59
C LEU A 383 -3.72 22.84 17.28
N ALA A 384 -4.88 22.98 16.63
CA ALA A 384 -6.15 22.43 17.12
C ALA A 384 -6.30 20.94 16.77
N PHE A 385 -5.80 20.52 15.61
CA PHE A 385 -5.99 19.18 15.06
C PHE A 385 -4.68 18.55 14.61
N THR A 386 -4.33 17.39 15.13
CA THR A 386 -3.13 16.64 14.74
C THR A 386 -3.51 15.51 13.78
N PRO A 387 -3.13 15.60 12.48
CA PRO A 387 -3.43 14.54 11.51
C PRO A 387 -2.41 13.40 11.55
N HIS A 388 -2.89 12.16 11.53
CA HIS A 388 -2.10 10.96 11.29
C HIS A 388 -2.49 10.35 9.95
N ILE A 389 -1.56 10.31 9.00
CA ILE A 389 -1.78 9.73 7.67
C ILE A 389 -1.58 8.22 7.76
N ILE A 390 -2.56 7.46 7.31
CA ILE A 390 -2.57 6.00 7.35
C ILE A 390 -2.79 5.47 5.93
N PRO A 391 -1.91 4.60 5.44
CA PRO A 391 -2.13 3.94 4.16
C PRO A 391 -3.28 2.93 4.28
N THR A 392 -4.19 2.99 3.32
CA THR A 392 -5.33 2.06 3.15
C THR A 392 -5.09 1.06 2.02
N THR A 393 -3.99 1.23 1.27
CA THR A 393 -3.49 0.25 0.32
C THR A 393 -2.89 -0.95 1.04
N ASN A 394 -2.69 -2.04 0.29
CA ASN A 394 -1.99 -3.21 0.81
C ASN A 394 -0.53 -2.84 1.14
N ILE A 395 -0.15 -3.04 2.40
CA ILE A 395 1.19 -2.87 2.92
C ILE A 395 1.82 -4.26 2.98
N THR A 396 3.01 -4.39 2.42
CA THR A 396 3.79 -5.65 2.45
C THR A 396 4.95 -5.47 3.42
N ILE A 397 5.11 -6.41 4.35
CA ILE A 397 6.20 -6.46 5.33
C ILE A 397 6.99 -7.73 5.07
N ASP A 398 8.30 -7.60 4.93
CA ASP A 398 9.18 -8.69 4.49
C ASP A 398 10.19 -9.07 5.58
N TRP A 399 10.31 -10.36 5.89
CA TRP A 399 11.40 -10.94 6.69
C TRP A 399 12.33 -11.67 5.72
N ALA A 400 13.31 -10.96 5.18
CA ALA A 400 14.19 -11.47 4.13
C ALA A 400 15.62 -10.97 4.30
N GLU A 401 16.59 -11.76 3.81
CA GLU A 401 18.01 -11.41 3.90
C GLU A 401 18.37 -10.27 2.92
N GLN A 402 17.69 -10.23 1.78
CA GLN A 402 17.92 -9.24 0.74
C GLN A 402 16.93 -8.08 0.88
N LYS A 403 17.46 -6.88 1.18
CA LYS A 403 16.66 -5.65 1.31
C LYS A 403 16.33 -5.12 -0.08
N THR A 404 15.07 -5.22 -0.49
CA THR A 404 14.61 -4.68 -1.78
C THR A 404 14.64 -3.14 -1.74
N GLU A 405 15.37 -2.49 -2.65
CA GLU A 405 15.63 -1.03 -2.67
C GLU A 405 14.43 -0.13 -3.07
N GLY A 406 13.19 -0.64 -3.09
CA GLY A 406 12.05 0.03 -3.72
C GLY A 406 10.84 0.26 -2.82
N ASN A 407 10.91 1.29 -1.97
CA ASN A 407 9.82 1.96 -1.25
C ASN A 407 9.23 1.27 0.02
N MET A 408 9.34 2.02 1.13
CA MET A 408 8.89 1.79 2.53
C MET A 408 9.73 0.80 3.40
N PRO A 409 10.20 1.23 4.59
CA PRO A 409 11.29 0.58 5.34
C PRO A 409 10.76 -0.50 6.30
N LEU A 410 10.30 -1.63 5.77
CA LEU A 410 9.67 -2.67 6.59
C LEU A 410 10.23 -4.05 6.29
N VAL A 411 11.56 -4.10 6.12
CA VAL A 411 12.31 -5.35 5.95
C VAL A 411 12.98 -5.72 7.28
N PHE A 412 12.58 -6.85 7.84
CA PHE A 412 13.19 -7.47 9.01
C PHE A 412 14.15 -8.59 8.59
N ASN A 413 15.03 -8.99 9.52
CA ASN A 413 15.89 -10.14 9.29
C ASN A 413 15.05 -11.43 9.20
N PRO A 414 15.49 -12.44 8.43
CA PRO A 414 14.85 -13.76 8.41
C PRO A 414 14.69 -14.32 9.83
N LEU A 415 13.60 -15.05 10.05
CA LEU A 415 13.29 -15.62 11.35
C LEU A 415 14.17 -16.83 11.61
N ALA A 416 15.03 -16.76 12.62
CA ALA A 416 15.84 -17.89 13.08
C ALA A 416 15.03 -18.72 14.10
N ILE A 417 14.62 -19.91 13.70
CA ILE A 417 13.77 -20.79 14.49
C ILE A 417 14.40 -22.18 14.65
N VAL A 418 14.02 -22.87 15.72
CA VAL A 418 14.52 -24.22 16.04
C VAL A 418 13.36 -25.20 15.93
N SER A 419 13.58 -26.30 15.22
CA SER A 419 12.59 -27.37 15.09
C SER A 419 12.49 -28.27 16.32
N LYS A 420 11.45 -29.11 16.37
CA LYS A 420 11.28 -30.13 17.44
C LYS A 420 12.48 -31.07 17.60
N ASP A 421 13.16 -31.39 16.50
CA ASP A 421 14.35 -32.24 16.44
C ASP A 421 15.68 -31.47 16.71
N GLY A 422 15.60 -30.19 17.08
CA GLY A 422 16.75 -29.39 17.53
C GLY A 422 17.60 -28.82 16.40
N PHE A 423 17.07 -28.72 15.18
CA PHE A 423 17.78 -28.09 14.06
C PHE A 423 17.41 -26.62 13.94
N GLU A 424 18.42 -25.77 13.83
CA GLU A 424 18.27 -24.36 13.49
C GLU A 424 17.95 -24.22 11.99
N MET A 425 16.90 -23.47 11.67
CA MET A 425 16.52 -23.11 10.31
C MET A 425 16.15 -21.63 10.23
N THR A 426 16.31 -21.03 9.06
CA THR A 426 15.84 -19.65 8.83
C THR A 426 14.65 -19.65 7.88
N VAL A 427 13.59 -18.94 8.26
CA VAL A 427 12.38 -18.82 7.46
C VAL A 427 12.22 -17.38 7.00
N GLU A 428 12.06 -17.21 5.70
CA GLU A 428 11.71 -15.93 5.08
C GLU A 428 10.19 -15.84 4.93
N VAL A 429 9.61 -14.74 5.40
CA VAL A 429 8.15 -14.55 5.50
C VAL A 429 7.78 -13.21 4.89
N LYS A 430 6.62 -13.16 4.24
CA LYS A 430 6.01 -11.94 3.72
C LYS A 430 4.60 -11.82 4.29
N VAL A 431 4.29 -10.72 4.94
CA VAL A 431 2.95 -10.45 5.48
C VAL A 431 2.34 -9.28 4.71
N ILE A 432 1.15 -9.51 4.18
CA ILE A 432 0.38 -8.49 3.47
C ILE A 432 -0.82 -8.11 4.34
N LEU A 433 -0.93 -6.83 4.66
CA LEU A 433 -2.01 -6.29 5.47
C LEU A 433 -2.61 -5.05 4.83
N ARG A 434 -3.81 -4.68 5.25
CA ARG A 434 -4.47 -3.43 4.88
C ARG A 434 -5.27 -2.89 6.04
N VAL A 435 -5.40 -1.57 6.10
CA VAL A 435 -6.25 -0.90 7.10
C VAL A 435 -7.47 -0.34 6.38
N GLN A 436 -8.67 -0.71 6.83
CA GLN A 436 -9.89 -0.15 6.27
C GLN A 436 -10.09 1.30 6.75
N PRO A 437 -10.53 2.24 5.89
CA PRO A 437 -10.74 3.65 6.25
C PRO A 437 -11.57 3.86 7.52
N GLN A 438 -12.64 3.08 7.70
CA GLN A 438 -13.57 3.18 8.81
C GLN A 438 -12.96 2.71 10.14
N GLN A 439 -11.99 1.80 10.06
CA GLN A 439 -11.30 1.19 11.21
C GLN A 439 -10.03 1.94 11.61
N ALA A 440 -9.51 2.80 10.73
CA ALA A 440 -8.27 3.54 10.96
C ALA A 440 -8.25 4.35 12.29
N PRO A 441 -9.33 5.05 12.71
CA PRO A 441 -9.37 5.74 14.01
C PRO A 441 -9.16 4.79 15.20
N HIS A 442 -9.72 3.59 15.13
CA HIS A 442 -9.66 2.59 16.18
C HIS A 442 -8.26 1.97 16.29
N MET A 443 -7.57 1.82 15.15
CA MET A 443 -6.16 1.41 15.13
C MET A 443 -5.26 2.45 15.79
N VAL A 444 -5.42 3.75 15.43
CA VAL A 444 -4.67 4.85 16.04
C VAL A 444 -4.91 4.92 17.54
N ALA A 445 -6.14 4.69 18.00
CA ALA A 445 -6.48 4.69 19.41
C ALA A 445 -5.72 3.64 20.25
N ARG A 446 -5.37 2.49 19.64
CA ARG A 446 -4.68 1.40 20.34
C ARG A 446 -3.17 1.52 20.31
N ILE A 447 -2.60 1.89 19.16
CA ILE A 447 -1.15 1.78 18.90
C ILE A 447 -0.52 3.13 18.50
N GLY A 448 -1.35 4.09 18.06
CA GLY A 448 -0.91 5.39 17.56
C GLY A 448 -0.58 5.34 16.07
N THR A 449 0.58 4.80 15.69
CA THR A 449 1.08 4.84 14.31
C THR A 449 1.22 3.45 13.70
N ILE A 450 1.22 3.39 12.36
CA ILE A 450 1.44 2.13 11.63
C ILE A 450 2.84 1.55 11.90
N GLN A 451 3.85 2.41 12.11
CA GLN A 451 5.20 1.94 12.43
C GLN A 451 5.24 1.20 13.77
N ASN A 452 4.58 1.77 14.79
CA ASN A 452 4.48 1.14 16.10
C ASN A 452 3.73 -0.20 16.02
N LEU A 453 2.69 -0.30 15.18
CA LEU A 453 1.99 -1.58 14.95
C LEU A 453 2.97 -2.63 14.42
N ILE A 454 3.82 -2.25 13.46
CA ILE A 454 4.69 -3.21 12.81
C ILE A 454 5.81 -3.66 13.75
N GLU A 455 6.47 -2.73 14.44
CA GLU A 455 7.59 -3.05 15.32
C GLU A 455 7.17 -3.70 16.64
N ALA A 456 6.09 -3.21 17.27
CA ALA A 456 5.71 -3.64 18.62
C ALA A 456 4.69 -4.79 18.63
N VAL A 457 3.92 -4.98 17.56
CA VAL A 457 2.86 -5.99 17.51
C VAL A 457 3.13 -7.05 16.44
N ILE A 458 3.23 -6.65 15.17
CA ILE A 458 3.33 -7.60 14.06
C ILE A 458 4.65 -8.39 14.14
N HIS A 459 5.78 -7.72 14.38
CA HIS A 459 7.06 -8.40 14.44
C HIS A 459 7.16 -9.46 15.55
N PRO A 460 6.82 -9.16 16.82
CA PRO A 460 6.76 -10.18 17.87
C PRO A 460 5.72 -11.28 17.61
N LEU A 461 4.57 -10.93 17.04
CA LEU A 461 3.49 -11.87 16.74
C LEU A 461 3.92 -12.89 15.68
N VAL A 462 4.52 -12.42 14.59
CA VAL A 462 5.00 -13.28 13.50
C VAL A 462 6.16 -14.15 14.00
N ASP A 463 7.14 -13.59 14.72
CA ASP A 463 8.24 -14.37 15.31
C ASP A 463 7.71 -15.48 16.25
N SER A 464 6.79 -15.13 17.16
CA SER A 464 6.19 -16.09 18.10
C SER A 464 5.39 -17.18 17.36
N SER A 465 4.58 -16.82 16.37
CA SER A 465 3.76 -17.75 15.59
C SER A 465 4.62 -18.80 14.90
N PHE A 466 5.65 -18.38 14.16
CA PHE A 466 6.54 -19.29 13.44
C PHE A 466 7.44 -20.10 14.38
N ARG A 467 7.93 -19.49 15.47
CA ARG A 467 8.73 -20.19 16.50
C ARG A 467 7.93 -21.30 17.18
N ASN A 468 6.67 -21.04 17.54
CA ASN A 468 5.78 -22.03 18.17
C ASN A 468 5.46 -23.19 17.20
N GLN A 469 5.21 -22.88 15.93
CA GLN A 469 4.96 -23.89 14.90
C GLN A 469 6.19 -24.77 14.63
N ALA A 470 7.38 -24.17 14.49
CA ALA A 470 8.61 -24.92 14.31
C ALA A 470 8.94 -25.79 15.53
N SER A 471 8.68 -25.31 16.75
CA SER A 471 8.89 -26.11 17.97
C SER A 471 8.00 -27.36 18.03
N SER A 472 6.85 -27.33 17.36
CA SER A 472 5.89 -28.45 17.33
C SER A 472 6.14 -29.48 16.23
N SER A 473 6.90 -29.12 15.19
CA SER A 473 7.09 -29.93 13.98
C SER A 473 8.56 -30.25 13.74
N GLU A 474 8.81 -31.42 13.15
CA GLU A 474 10.15 -31.79 12.71
C GLU A 474 10.57 -30.93 11.51
N ALA A 475 11.86 -30.62 11.39
CA ALA A 475 12.37 -29.72 10.35
C ALA A 475 11.94 -30.13 8.92
N MET A 476 11.92 -31.43 8.65
CA MET A 476 11.54 -31.95 7.35
C MET A 476 10.03 -31.85 7.10
N MET A 477 9.22 -32.18 8.11
CA MET A 477 7.76 -32.12 8.03
C MET A 477 7.31 -30.67 7.85
N PHE A 478 7.99 -29.72 8.50
CA PHE A 478 7.73 -28.29 8.33
C PHE A 478 7.93 -27.82 6.87
N MET A 479 8.94 -28.35 6.16
CA MET A 479 9.17 -28.04 4.75
C MET A 479 8.15 -28.72 3.81
N GLN A 480 7.81 -29.99 4.08
CA GLN A 480 6.85 -30.75 3.26
C GLN A 480 5.43 -30.19 3.36
N ASP A 481 4.97 -29.90 4.58
CA ASP A 481 3.62 -29.42 4.87
C ASP A 481 3.57 -27.88 4.96
N ARG A 482 4.41 -27.18 4.17
CA ARG A 482 4.49 -25.70 4.16
C ARG A 482 3.13 -25.03 4.03
N HIS A 483 2.24 -25.58 3.19
CA HIS A 483 0.90 -25.04 3.00
C HIS A 483 0.06 -25.07 4.28
N GLU A 484 0.19 -26.14 5.08
CA GLU A 484 -0.53 -26.26 6.34
C GLU A 484 0.04 -25.32 7.40
N GLN A 485 1.38 -25.22 7.48
CA GLN A 485 2.05 -24.29 8.39
C GLN A 485 1.68 -22.83 8.08
N GLN A 486 1.68 -22.47 6.79
CA GLN A 486 1.26 -21.14 6.36
C GLN A 486 -0.18 -20.83 6.77
N ARG A 487 -1.12 -21.76 6.57
CA ARG A 487 -2.53 -21.58 6.96
C ARG A 487 -2.68 -21.41 8.48
N LYS A 488 -1.96 -22.20 9.28
CA LYS A 488 -1.96 -22.07 10.75
C LYS A 488 -1.40 -20.71 11.19
N ALA A 489 -0.32 -20.26 10.56
CA ALA A 489 0.29 -18.97 10.88
C ALA A 489 -0.64 -17.81 10.51
N GLU A 490 -1.27 -17.89 9.33
CA GLU A 490 -2.24 -16.93 8.84
C GLU A 490 -3.45 -16.82 9.78
N GLN A 491 -4.06 -17.94 10.18
CA GLN A 491 -5.18 -17.94 11.13
C GLN A 491 -4.81 -17.27 12.46
N HIS A 492 -3.67 -17.62 13.03
CA HIS A 492 -3.22 -17.03 14.29
C HIS A 492 -2.93 -15.52 14.18
N VAL A 493 -2.31 -15.10 13.07
CA VAL A 493 -2.00 -13.68 12.82
C VAL A 493 -3.28 -12.88 12.56
N VAL A 494 -4.25 -13.45 11.83
CA VAL A 494 -5.57 -12.83 11.58
C VAL A 494 -6.32 -12.60 12.90
N GLU A 495 -6.42 -13.62 13.76
CA GLU A 495 -7.12 -13.53 15.05
C GLU A 495 -6.53 -12.46 15.99
N GLU A 496 -5.20 -12.29 15.99
CA GLU A 496 -4.55 -11.27 16.80
C GLU A 496 -4.64 -9.87 16.18
N LEU A 497 -4.52 -9.73 14.85
CA LEU A 497 -4.59 -8.44 14.17
C LEU A 497 -6.01 -7.86 14.11
N GLU A 498 -7.04 -8.70 14.12
CA GLU A 498 -8.44 -8.25 14.20
C GLU A 498 -8.69 -7.44 15.47
N LYS A 499 -8.02 -7.78 16.59
CA LYS A 499 -8.09 -6.99 17.83
C LYS A 499 -7.58 -5.56 17.63
N TYR A 500 -6.65 -5.33 16.71
CA TYR A 500 -6.11 -4.01 16.43
C TYR A 500 -6.85 -3.28 15.29
N HIS A 501 -7.94 -3.87 14.77
CA HIS A 501 -8.71 -3.36 13.64
C HIS A 501 -7.87 -3.24 12.35
N VAL A 502 -6.97 -4.21 12.15
CA VAL A 502 -6.12 -4.31 10.96
C VAL A 502 -6.45 -5.61 10.25
N GLU A 503 -6.69 -5.52 8.94
CA GLU A 503 -7.04 -6.69 8.14
C GLU A 503 -5.76 -7.33 7.59
N CYS A 504 -5.50 -8.59 7.97
CA CYS A 504 -4.46 -9.39 7.35
C CYS A 504 -5.00 -10.02 6.06
N VAL A 505 -4.39 -9.68 4.93
CA VAL A 505 -4.78 -10.21 3.62
C VAL A 505 -4.19 -11.61 3.42
N SER A 506 -2.90 -11.77 3.72
CA SER A 506 -2.24 -13.07 3.69
C SER A 506 -0.89 -13.06 4.40
N VAL A 507 -0.51 -14.24 4.90
CA VAL A 507 0.85 -14.51 5.38
C VAL A 507 1.46 -15.55 4.46
N LEU A 508 2.60 -15.23 3.85
CA LEU A 508 3.29 -16.08 2.88
C LEU A 508 4.65 -16.48 3.45
N ILE A 509 4.91 -17.78 3.51
CA ILE A 509 6.29 -18.26 3.64
C ILE A 509 6.92 -18.07 2.26
N CYS A 510 8.15 -17.57 2.14
CA CYS A 510 8.85 -17.42 0.86
C CYS A 510 9.86 -18.56 0.68
N GLN A 511 10.85 -18.64 1.56
CA GLN A 511 11.93 -19.60 1.54
C GLN A 511 12.19 -20.15 2.93
N ILE A 512 12.53 -21.45 3.00
CA ILE A 512 12.99 -22.12 4.23
C ILE A 512 14.43 -22.56 3.94
N LYS A 513 15.40 -22.08 4.71
CA LYS A 513 16.79 -22.53 4.62
C LYS A 513 17.06 -23.51 5.76
N LEU A 514 17.32 -24.76 5.37
CA LEU A 514 17.71 -25.84 6.27
C LEU A 514 19.23 -25.99 6.27
N PRO A 515 19.84 -26.48 7.36
CA PRO A 515 21.28 -26.72 7.42
C PRO A 515 21.68 -27.86 6.48
N GLU A 516 22.80 -27.70 5.75
CA GLU A 516 23.23 -28.62 4.68
C GLU A 516 23.37 -30.09 5.13
N ARG A 517 23.76 -30.31 6.38
CA ARG A 517 23.89 -31.66 6.97
C ARG A 517 22.59 -32.48 6.85
N LEU A 518 21.44 -31.86 7.05
CA LEU A 518 20.14 -32.53 6.93
C LEU A 518 19.82 -32.87 5.48
N MET A 519 20.07 -31.92 4.58
CA MET A 519 19.84 -32.13 3.14
C MET A 519 20.66 -33.31 2.63
N GLN A 520 21.92 -33.42 3.00
CA GLN A 520 22.77 -34.56 2.62
C GLN A 520 22.20 -35.90 3.14
N THR A 521 21.78 -35.96 4.41
CA THR A 521 21.16 -37.19 4.95
C THR A 521 19.85 -37.55 4.25
N LEU A 522 19.04 -36.54 3.89
CA LEU A 522 17.80 -36.74 3.15
C LEU A 522 18.07 -37.25 1.74
N THR A 523 18.97 -36.59 1.01
CA THR A 523 19.38 -37.00 -0.33
C THR A 523 19.87 -38.45 -0.29
N ASN A 524 20.71 -38.79 0.69
CA ASN A 524 21.19 -40.15 0.88
C ASN A 524 20.05 -41.14 1.18
N LYS A 525 19.08 -40.79 2.04
CA LYS A 525 17.92 -41.63 2.36
C LYS A 525 17.02 -41.86 1.14
N VAL A 526 16.74 -40.81 0.36
CA VAL A 526 15.92 -40.89 -0.85
C VAL A 526 16.63 -41.75 -1.90
N VAL A 527 17.93 -41.54 -2.11
CA VAL A 527 18.74 -42.37 -3.02
C VAL A 527 18.74 -43.82 -2.56
N ALA A 528 18.91 -44.10 -1.27
CA ALA A 528 18.87 -45.46 -0.73
C ALA A 528 17.49 -46.12 -0.90
N THR A 529 16.40 -45.36 -0.73
CA THR A 529 15.03 -45.88 -0.92
C THR A 529 14.74 -46.15 -2.40
N GLN A 530 15.18 -45.25 -3.30
CA GLN A 530 15.10 -45.46 -4.74
C GLN A 530 15.94 -46.67 -5.17
N GLN A 531 17.18 -46.78 -4.69
CA GLN A 531 18.04 -47.95 -4.92
C GLN A 531 17.40 -49.23 -4.42
N LYS A 532 16.82 -49.23 -3.21
CA LYS A 532 16.09 -50.39 -2.69
C LYS A 532 14.93 -50.78 -3.59
N SER A 533 14.09 -49.82 -4.01
CA SER A 533 12.97 -50.11 -4.93
C SER A 533 13.45 -50.64 -6.29
N MET A 534 14.60 -50.15 -6.79
CA MET A 534 15.23 -50.65 -8.01
C MET A 534 15.75 -52.09 -7.83
N TYR A 535 16.41 -52.39 -6.71
CA TYR A 535 16.87 -53.75 -6.40
C TYR A 535 15.71 -54.72 -6.20
N ASP A 536 14.66 -54.31 -5.49
CA ASP A 536 13.46 -55.11 -5.27
C ASP A 536 12.78 -55.40 -6.61
N ALA A 537 12.60 -54.39 -7.48
CA ALA A 537 12.07 -54.56 -8.82
C ALA A 537 12.97 -55.43 -9.72
N GLN A 538 14.30 -55.30 -9.61
CA GLN A 538 15.26 -56.11 -10.34
C GLN A 538 15.25 -57.57 -9.86
N GLN A 539 15.16 -57.80 -8.54
CA GLN A 539 15.06 -59.12 -7.95
C GLN A 539 13.75 -59.80 -8.35
N GLU A 540 12.64 -59.06 -8.37
CA GLU A 540 11.36 -59.59 -8.83
C GLU A 540 11.40 -59.92 -10.33
N ALA A 541 12.01 -59.06 -11.16
CA ALA A 541 12.19 -59.32 -12.59
C ALA A 541 13.09 -60.53 -12.87
N GLU A 542 14.22 -60.66 -12.16
CA GLU A 542 15.11 -61.83 -12.24
C GLU A 542 14.45 -63.10 -11.67
N GLY A 543 13.63 -62.96 -10.63
CA GLY A 543 12.81 -64.04 -10.08
C GLY A 543 11.82 -64.58 -11.12
N ARG A 544 11.04 -63.69 -11.74
CA ARG A 544 10.13 -64.04 -12.85
C ARG A 544 10.88 -64.65 -14.04
N ARG A 545 12.08 -64.14 -14.36
CA ARG A 545 12.94 -64.70 -15.43
C ARG A 545 13.37 -66.14 -15.11
N ARG A 546 13.84 -66.40 -13.88
CA ARG A 546 14.19 -67.75 -13.43
C ARG A 546 13.01 -68.71 -13.45
N GLU A 547 11.82 -68.25 -13.02
CA GLU A 547 10.60 -69.04 -13.10
C GLU A 547 10.24 -69.37 -14.55
N MET A 548 10.27 -68.40 -15.46
CA MET A 548 10.04 -68.65 -16.89
C MET A 548 11.07 -69.64 -17.49
N GLU A 549 12.36 -69.51 -17.16
CA GLU A 549 13.39 -70.46 -17.59
C GLU A 549 13.15 -71.87 -17.01
N LYS A 550 12.71 -71.99 -15.74
CA LYS A 550 12.36 -73.27 -15.12
C LYS A 550 11.14 -73.91 -15.81
N THR A 551 10.11 -73.12 -16.09
CA THR A 551 8.92 -73.57 -16.82
C THR A 551 9.28 -74.00 -18.24
N LYS A 552 10.17 -73.25 -18.91
CA LYS A 552 10.68 -73.61 -20.25
C LYS A 552 11.49 -74.90 -20.22
N ALA A 553 12.43 -75.05 -19.28
CA ALA A 553 13.21 -76.28 -19.13
C ALA A 553 12.34 -77.50 -18.82
N GLN A 554 11.26 -77.34 -18.04
CA GLN A 554 10.28 -78.39 -17.79
C GLN A 554 9.47 -78.73 -19.05
N ALA A 555 9.06 -77.72 -19.84
CA ALA A 555 8.40 -77.93 -21.12
C ALA A 555 9.32 -78.62 -22.16
N ASP A 556 10.61 -78.28 -22.18
CA ASP A 556 11.61 -78.89 -23.08
C ASP A 556 11.92 -80.36 -22.71
N LEU A 557 11.75 -80.76 -21.44
CA LEU A 557 11.83 -82.16 -21.00
C LEU A 557 10.56 -82.96 -21.38
N GLN A 558 9.41 -82.30 -21.55
CA GLN A 558 8.13 -82.95 -21.81
C GLN A 558 8.11 -83.82 -23.09
N PRO A 559 8.69 -83.41 -24.25
CA PRO A 559 8.80 -84.27 -25.43
C PRO A 559 9.57 -85.57 -25.16
N SER A 560 10.60 -85.53 -24.30
CA SER A 560 11.41 -86.70 -23.98
C SER A 560 10.67 -87.68 -23.05
N LEU A 561 9.93 -87.16 -22.07
CA LEU A 561 9.09 -87.95 -21.17
C LEU A 561 7.92 -88.59 -21.91
N VAL A 562 7.23 -87.83 -22.74
CA VAL A 562 6.11 -88.32 -23.57
C VAL A 562 6.60 -89.35 -24.58
N LYS A 563 7.78 -89.16 -25.19
CA LYS A 563 8.38 -90.15 -26.08
C LYS A 563 8.69 -91.46 -25.35
N ALA A 564 9.30 -91.40 -24.17
CA ALA A 564 9.58 -92.59 -23.36
C ALA A 564 8.30 -93.33 -22.94
N GLU A 565 7.23 -92.60 -22.60
CA GLU A 565 5.93 -93.19 -22.25
C GLU A 565 5.24 -93.85 -23.46
N ILE A 566 5.30 -93.21 -24.64
CA ILE A 566 4.82 -93.79 -25.90
C ILE A 566 5.64 -95.02 -26.28
N ASP A 567 6.96 -95.02 -26.11
CA ASP A 567 7.81 -96.18 -26.40
C ASP A 567 7.47 -97.39 -25.50
N VAL A 568 7.15 -97.16 -24.22
CA VAL A 568 6.67 -98.20 -23.30
C VAL A 568 5.27 -98.71 -23.71
N GLN A 569 4.38 -97.83 -24.16
CA GLN A 569 3.08 -98.25 -24.71
C GLN A 569 3.23 -99.06 -26.00
N ILE A 570 4.14 -98.69 -26.90
CA ILE A 570 4.43 -99.46 -28.12
C ILE A 570 4.97 -100.84 -27.76
N ALA A 571 5.91 -100.93 -26.81
CA ALA A 571 6.47 -102.20 -26.36
C ALA A 571 5.40 -103.12 -25.71
N THR A 572 4.50 -102.56 -24.89
CA THR A 572 3.40 -103.32 -24.28
C THR A 572 2.36 -103.76 -25.32
N GLN A 573 2.00 -102.89 -26.27
CA GLN A 573 1.11 -103.28 -27.37
C GLN A 573 1.72 -104.33 -28.29
N GLN A 574 3.01 -104.21 -28.65
CA GLN A 574 3.73 -105.24 -29.42
C GLN A 574 3.76 -106.58 -28.68
N LYS A 575 3.99 -106.56 -27.36
CA LYS A 575 3.92 -107.76 -26.52
C LYS A 575 2.53 -108.39 -26.56
N GLN A 576 1.47 -107.59 -26.41
CA GLN A 576 0.09 -108.08 -26.46
C GLN A 576 -0.24 -108.65 -27.84
N GLN A 577 0.13 -107.96 -28.92
CA GLN A 577 -0.08 -108.39 -30.30
C GLN A 577 0.63 -109.73 -30.58
N THR A 578 1.84 -109.92 -30.04
CA THR A 578 2.60 -111.18 -30.17
C THR A 578 1.92 -112.33 -29.43
N ILE A 579 1.34 -112.09 -28.25
CA ILE A 579 0.57 -113.09 -27.48
C ILE A 579 -0.66 -113.52 -28.27
N THR A 580 -1.46 -112.58 -28.78
CA THR A 580 -2.67 -112.89 -29.55
C THR A 580 -2.37 -113.65 -30.85
N LEU A 581 -1.25 -113.34 -31.51
CA LEU A 581 -0.81 -114.02 -32.73
C LEU A 581 -0.32 -115.46 -32.44
N ALA A 582 0.29 -115.69 -31.27
CA ALA A 582 0.68 -117.02 -30.82
C ALA A 582 -0.53 -117.89 -30.43
N GLU A 583 -1.53 -117.32 -29.74
CA GLU A 583 -2.79 -118.01 -29.40
C GLU A 583 -3.59 -118.39 -30.65
N GLY A 584 -3.69 -117.49 -31.63
CA GLY A 584 -4.36 -117.77 -32.92
C GLY A 584 -3.69 -118.89 -33.71
N LYS A 585 -2.35 -118.97 -33.71
CA LYS A 585 -1.61 -120.08 -34.34
C LYS A 585 -1.86 -121.42 -33.61
N GLY A 586 -1.90 -121.42 -32.28
CA GLY A 586 -2.17 -122.63 -31.49
C GLY A 586 -3.58 -123.20 -31.73
N ALA A 587 -4.59 -122.34 -31.80
CA ALA A 587 -5.97 -122.75 -32.09
C ALA A 587 -6.12 -123.33 -33.52
N SER A 588 -5.46 -122.75 -34.51
CA SER A 588 -5.50 -123.23 -35.90
C SER A 588 -4.90 -124.63 -36.05
N THR A 589 -3.74 -124.89 -35.44
CA THR A 589 -3.09 -126.22 -35.49
C THR A 589 -3.88 -127.31 -34.79
N LYS A 590 -4.69 -126.97 -33.78
CA LYS A 590 -5.50 -127.94 -33.04
C LYS A 590 -6.70 -128.41 -33.87
N LEU A 591 -7.39 -127.47 -34.54
CA LEU A 591 -8.52 -127.76 -35.43
C LEU A 591 -8.10 -128.56 -36.67
N GLU A 592 -6.91 -128.31 -37.22
CA GLU A 592 -6.40 -129.04 -38.39
C GLU A 592 -6.09 -130.52 -38.07
N GLN A 593 -5.54 -130.80 -36.89
CA GLN A 593 -5.26 -132.17 -36.43
C GLN A 593 -6.53 -132.96 -36.08
N GLU A 594 -7.57 -132.30 -35.54
CA GLU A 594 -8.88 -132.93 -35.28
C GLU A 594 -9.57 -133.37 -36.58
N GLY A 595 -9.44 -132.59 -37.66
CA GLY A 595 -9.98 -132.95 -38.99
C GLY A 595 -9.29 -134.17 -39.63
N ILE A 596 -7.97 -134.30 -39.44
CA ILE A 596 -7.18 -135.42 -39.97
C ILE A 596 -7.50 -136.73 -39.21
N ALA A 597 -7.71 -136.66 -37.90
CA ALA A 597 -8.05 -137.83 -37.07
C ALA A 597 -9.39 -138.46 -37.47
N ALA A 598 -10.42 -137.63 -37.73
CA ALA A 598 -11.73 -138.09 -38.17
C ALA A 598 -11.69 -138.78 -39.56
N GLY A 599 -10.82 -138.32 -40.46
CA GLY A 599 -10.63 -138.93 -41.77
C GLY A 599 -10.01 -140.33 -41.72
N ILE A 600 -9.05 -140.56 -40.82
CA ILE A 600 -8.37 -141.86 -40.68
C ILE A 600 -9.30 -142.93 -40.07
N GLU A 601 -10.17 -142.54 -39.12
CA GLU A 601 -11.12 -143.47 -38.49
C GLU A 601 -12.19 -143.98 -39.48
N ALA A 602 -12.66 -143.12 -40.39
CA ALA A 602 -13.63 -143.49 -41.41
C ALA A 602 -13.08 -144.49 -42.44
N VAL A 603 -11.82 -144.32 -42.86
CA VAL A 603 -11.15 -145.25 -43.79
C VAL A 603 -10.89 -146.60 -43.12
N GLY A 604 -10.43 -146.62 -41.87
CA GLY A 604 -10.16 -147.85 -41.13
C GLY A 604 -11.41 -148.73 -40.90
N ARG A 605 -12.59 -148.11 -40.69
CA ARG A 605 -13.86 -148.86 -40.56
C ARG A 605 -14.27 -149.56 -41.85
N ALA A 606 -14.11 -148.91 -43.00
CA ALA A 606 -14.50 -149.46 -44.29
C ALA A 606 -13.62 -150.66 -44.72
N GLU A 607 -12.32 -150.61 -44.41
CA GLU A 607 -11.40 -151.71 -44.68
C GLU A 607 -11.65 -152.93 -43.77
N GLY A 608 -12.01 -152.70 -42.51
CA GLY A 608 -12.37 -153.76 -41.56
C GLY A 608 -13.59 -154.59 -42.00
N GLU A 609 -14.64 -153.93 -42.50
CA GLU A 609 -15.85 -154.62 -42.96
C GLU A 609 -15.61 -155.46 -44.23
N LYS A 610 -14.80 -154.95 -45.17
CA LYS A 610 -14.42 -155.66 -46.40
C LYS A 610 -13.65 -156.95 -46.10
N ILE A 611 -12.67 -156.89 -45.18
CA ILE A 611 -11.86 -158.05 -44.80
C ILE A 611 -12.71 -159.11 -44.08
N ARG A 612 -13.64 -158.69 -43.21
CA ARG A 612 -14.53 -159.61 -42.49
C ARG A 612 -15.46 -160.40 -43.42
N ALA A 613 -15.99 -159.74 -44.45
CA ALA A 613 -16.85 -160.38 -45.45
C ALA A 613 -16.11 -161.43 -46.30
N ILE A 614 -14.87 -161.14 -46.71
CA ILE A 614 -14.03 -162.08 -47.48
C ILE A 614 -13.62 -163.29 -46.63
N GLY A 615 -13.31 -163.06 -45.35
CA GLY A 615 -12.94 -164.14 -44.41
C GLY A 615 -14.08 -165.13 -44.12
N GLN A 616 -15.31 -164.64 -43.98
CA GLN A 616 -16.47 -165.52 -43.77
C GLN A 616 -16.81 -166.36 -45.01
N ALA A 617 -16.75 -165.77 -46.21
CA ALA A 617 -17.03 -166.49 -47.45
C ALA A 617 -15.99 -167.58 -47.77
N THR A 618 -14.71 -167.33 -47.46
CA THR A 618 -13.64 -168.31 -47.67
C THR A 618 -13.74 -169.47 -46.68
N ALA A 619 -14.06 -169.23 -45.41
CA ALA A 619 -14.28 -170.28 -44.42
C ALA A 619 -15.47 -171.21 -44.74
N GLU A 620 -16.58 -170.65 -45.23
CA GLU A 620 -17.74 -171.44 -45.68
C GLU A 620 -17.45 -172.28 -46.94
N ALA A 621 -16.62 -171.77 -47.85
CA ALA A 621 -16.20 -172.53 -49.03
C ALA A 621 -15.30 -173.73 -48.65
N TYR A 622 -14.33 -173.51 -47.74
CA TYR A 622 -13.44 -174.56 -47.26
C TYR A 622 -14.18 -175.67 -46.51
N THR A 623 -15.15 -175.31 -45.66
CA THR A 623 -15.93 -176.30 -44.90
C THR A 623 -16.82 -177.15 -45.80
N LYS A 624 -17.46 -176.56 -46.82
CA LYS A 624 -18.28 -177.33 -47.78
C LYS A 624 -17.46 -178.20 -48.71
N GLN A 625 -16.29 -177.74 -49.17
CA GLN A 625 -15.40 -178.55 -50.01
C GLN A 625 -14.79 -179.73 -49.24
N ALA A 626 -14.47 -179.56 -47.96
CA ALA A 626 -13.96 -180.64 -47.12
C ALA A 626 -14.98 -181.76 -46.88
N GLN A 627 -16.28 -181.45 -46.76
CA GLN A 627 -17.32 -182.46 -46.54
C GLN A 627 -17.64 -183.30 -47.79
N ALA A 628 -17.39 -182.80 -49.00
CA ALA A 628 -17.76 -183.51 -50.24
C ALA A 628 -16.67 -184.45 -50.79
N LEU A 629 -15.38 -184.20 -50.53
CA LEU A 629 -14.28 -184.85 -51.26
C LEU A 629 -13.27 -185.62 -50.39
N GLY A 630 -13.32 -185.51 -49.06
CA GLY A 630 -12.37 -186.15 -48.15
C GLY A 630 -10.98 -185.49 -48.14
N GLN A 631 -10.21 -185.69 -47.07
CA GLN A 631 -8.99 -184.89 -46.79
C GLN A 631 -7.81 -185.17 -47.72
N ALA A 632 -7.62 -186.39 -48.22
CA ALA A 632 -6.47 -186.70 -49.07
C ALA A 632 -6.55 -186.08 -50.48
N PRO A 633 -7.71 -186.12 -51.18
CA PRO A 633 -7.84 -185.52 -52.51
C PRO A 633 -7.76 -183.98 -52.54
N LEU A 634 -8.16 -183.29 -51.45
CA LEU A 634 -8.20 -181.82 -51.40
C LEU A 634 -6.80 -181.20 -51.49
N SER A 635 -5.82 -181.82 -50.82
CA SER A 635 -4.43 -181.36 -50.82
C SER A 635 -3.82 -181.38 -52.23
N MET A 636 -4.19 -182.37 -53.05
CA MET A 636 -3.68 -182.50 -54.41
C MET A 636 -4.28 -181.44 -55.35
N ILE A 637 -5.54 -181.09 -55.16
CA ILE A 637 -6.22 -180.03 -55.93
C ILE A 637 -5.65 -178.66 -55.56
N GLU A 638 -5.38 -178.40 -54.27
CA GLU A 638 -4.89 -177.10 -53.83
C GLU A 638 -3.40 -176.90 -54.19
N ILE A 639 -2.60 -177.98 -54.19
CA ILE A 639 -1.27 -177.97 -54.81
C ILE A 639 -1.40 -177.72 -56.32
N MET A 640 -2.29 -178.40 -57.04
CA MET A 640 -2.50 -178.13 -58.47
C MET A 640 -2.99 -176.70 -58.75
N LYS A 641 -3.81 -176.11 -57.89
CA LYS A 641 -4.34 -174.74 -58.05
C LYS A 641 -3.29 -173.68 -57.75
N ARG A 642 -2.44 -173.89 -56.73
CA ARG A 642 -1.25 -173.04 -56.50
C ARG A 642 -0.15 -173.27 -57.54
N VAL A 643 -0.12 -174.42 -58.20
CA VAL A 643 0.75 -174.70 -59.35
C VAL A 643 0.19 -174.07 -60.64
N SER A 644 -1.13 -173.90 -60.79
CA SER A 644 -1.74 -173.26 -61.97
C SER A 644 -1.83 -171.72 -61.87
N GLU A 645 -1.82 -171.15 -60.66
CA GLU A 645 -1.61 -169.71 -60.43
C GLU A 645 -0.12 -169.30 -60.55
N GLY A 646 0.68 -170.17 -61.16
CA GLY A 646 2.12 -170.03 -61.30
C GLY A 646 2.57 -168.65 -61.78
N ARG A 647 3.45 -168.05 -60.96
CA ARG A 647 4.81 -167.65 -61.37
C ARG A 647 5.74 -167.71 -60.16
N ILE A 648 6.09 -168.94 -59.77
CA ILE A 648 7.37 -169.24 -59.12
C ILE A 648 8.45 -169.12 -60.20
N LYS A 649 9.44 -168.26 -59.97
CA LYS A 649 10.60 -168.04 -60.86
C LYS A 649 11.82 -168.71 -60.25
N ILE A 650 12.33 -169.74 -60.93
CA ILE A 650 13.60 -170.43 -60.67
C ILE A 650 14.52 -170.11 -61.85
N THR A 651 15.48 -169.21 -61.64
CA THR A 651 16.72 -168.99 -62.43
C THR A 651 17.54 -167.90 -61.72
N PRO A 652 18.87 -168.04 -61.56
CA PRO A 652 19.75 -167.02 -60.98
C PRO A 652 20.42 -166.15 -62.06
N ASP A 653 20.48 -164.83 -61.81
CA ASP A 653 21.40 -163.80 -62.35
C ASP A 653 20.97 -162.48 -61.66
N VAL A 654 21.66 -161.98 -60.63
CA VAL A 654 22.94 -161.29 -60.78
C VAL A 654 23.98 -161.83 -59.79
N VAL A 655 24.96 -162.53 -60.37
CA VAL A 655 26.34 -162.67 -59.90
C VAL A 655 27.24 -162.08 -61.00
N VAL A 656 28.47 -161.72 -60.61
CA VAL A 656 29.69 -161.40 -61.40
C VAL A 656 30.10 -159.92 -61.19
N ASN A 657 31.29 -159.61 -60.66
CA ASN A 657 32.51 -160.40 -60.53
C ASN A 657 33.25 -160.14 -59.22
N GLY A 658 33.85 -161.21 -58.68
CA GLY A 658 34.78 -161.16 -57.58
C GLY A 658 36.19 -160.74 -58.00
N GLY A 659 36.99 -160.43 -56.98
CA GLY A 659 38.42 -160.23 -57.09
C GLY A 659 39.06 -159.85 -55.75
N GLY A 660 39.13 -160.81 -54.82
CA GLY A 660 40.26 -160.90 -53.88
C GLY A 660 40.08 -160.38 -52.44
N ALA A 661 40.00 -161.35 -51.53
CA ALA A 661 40.70 -161.41 -50.23
C ALA A 661 40.26 -160.49 -49.05
N ASP A 662 39.54 -161.16 -48.14
CA ASP A 662 39.92 -161.35 -46.73
C ASP A 662 39.20 -160.53 -45.63
N GLY A 663 38.70 -161.27 -44.63
CA GLY A 663 38.61 -160.84 -43.24
C GLY A 663 37.50 -159.88 -42.79
N GLY A 664 36.46 -160.44 -42.14
CA GLY A 664 36.03 -159.93 -40.82
C GLY A 664 34.94 -158.83 -40.76
N ASN A 665 33.76 -159.25 -40.31
CA ASN A 665 32.88 -158.56 -39.35
C ASN A 665 32.85 -157.02 -39.33
N ASN A 666 31.89 -156.40 -40.02
CA ASN A 666 30.98 -155.40 -39.42
C ASN A 666 30.03 -154.79 -40.46
N MET A 667 28.81 -155.32 -40.49
CA MET A 667 27.62 -154.80 -41.17
C MET A 667 27.30 -153.32 -40.86
N LEU A 668 27.91 -152.76 -39.81
CA LEU A 668 27.76 -151.37 -39.38
C LEU A 668 28.46 -150.37 -40.32
N SER A 669 29.42 -150.80 -41.16
CA SER A 669 30.13 -149.93 -42.13
C SER A 669 29.41 -149.77 -43.48
N ALA A 670 28.65 -150.77 -43.97
CA ALA A 670 27.86 -150.62 -45.19
C ALA A 670 26.68 -149.65 -45.00
N PHE A 671 26.09 -149.64 -43.80
CA PHE A 671 25.00 -148.72 -43.44
C PHE A 671 25.47 -147.26 -43.36
N ILE A 672 26.71 -147.00 -42.90
CA ILE A 672 27.31 -145.66 -42.89
C ILE A 672 27.75 -145.22 -44.31
N ALA A 673 28.16 -146.15 -45.19
CA ALA A 673 28.47 -145.83 -46.59
C ALA A 673 27.21 -145.44 -47.41
N SER A 674 26.05 -146.01 -47.10
CA SER A 674 24.77 -145.53 -47.63
C SER A 674 24.41 -144.12 -47.14
N LEU A 675 24.84 -143.75 -45.93
CA LEU A 675 24.67 -142.42 -45.34
C LEU A 675 25.77 -141.41 -45.77
N MET A 676 26.88 -141.90 -46.33
CA MET A 676 28.00 -141.14 -46.94
C MET A 676 28.10 -141.30 -48.47
N ALA A 677 27.01 -141.67 -49.14
CA ALA A 677 26.74 -141.14 -50.49
C ALA A 677 26.58 -139.59 -50.46
N ASN A 678 26.59 -139.00 -49.26
CA ASN A 678 27.14 -137.68 -48.94
C ASN A 678 28.69 -137.65 -49.02
N GLY A 679 29.25 -137.03 -50.06
CA GLY A 679 30.54 -136.32 -49.92
C GLY A 679 31.45 -136.21 -51.16
N MET A 680 31.35 -135.09 -51.89
CA MET A 680 32.37 -134.42 -52.74
C MET A 680 32.70 -134.92 -54.17
N LYS A 681 32.36 -134.06 -55.16
CA LYS A 681 33.16 -133.59 -56.33
C LYS A 681 32.31 -132.54 -57.09
N LEU A 682 32.53 -131.22 -56.99
CA LEU A 682 33.55 -130.33 -57.58
C LEU A 682 33.66 -130.38 -59.12
N VAL A 683 33.36 -129.23 -59.78
CA VAL A 683 33.94 -128.60 -61.00
C VAL A 683 33.02 -127.37 -61.35
N LYS A 684 33.47 -126.10 -61.21
CA LYS A 684 34.23 -125.21 -62.17
C LYS A 684 33.32 -124.72 -63.34
N GLU A 685 33.23 -123.46 -63.79
CA GLU A 685 34.19 -122.36 -64.07
C GLU A 685 33.52 -120.95 -64.24
N ASP A 686 34.28 -119.94 -63.81
CA ASP A 686 34.41 -118.47 -64.09
C ASP A 686 34.32 -117.95 -65.56
N PRO A 687 34.56 -116.63 -65.94
CA PRO A 687 34.49 -115.28 -65.31
C PRO A 687 33.81 -114.22 -66.29
N PRO A 688 34.09 -112.87 -66.36
CA PRO A 688 35.38 -112.16 -66.35
C PRO A 688 35.55 -111.04 -65.30
N ALA A 689 36.80 -110.87 -64.90
CA ALA A 689 37.39 -109.64 -64.38
C ALA A 689 37.68 -108.64 -65.52
N ALA A 690 37.76 -107.34 -65.22
CA ALA A 690 38.96 -106.53 -65.43
C ALA A 690 38.70 -105.01 -65.29
N LYS A 691 39.47 -104.41 -64.37
CA LYS A 691 40.12 -103.10 -64.47
C LYS A 691 39.23 -101.87 -64.77
N LYS A 692 39.08 -101.03 -63.75
CA LYS A 692 40.10 -100.01 -63.44
C LYS A 692 40.05 -99.60 -61.98
#